data_AF-A0A7J4UEV6-F1
#
_entry.id   AF-A0A7J4UEV6-F1
#
_cell.length_a   1.000
_cell.length_b   1.000
_cell.length_c   1.000
_cell.angle_alpha   90.00
_cell.angle_beta   90.00
_cell.angle_gamma   90.00
#
_symmetry.space_group_name_H-M   'P 1'
#
loop_
_entity.id
_entity.type
_entity.pdbx_description
1 polymer ?
#
loop_
_entity_poly.entity_id
_entity_poly.type
_entity_poly.pdbx_seq_one_letter_code
_entity_poly.pdbx_strand_id
1 'polypeptide(L)'
;FQERKKNTIPPFFLVIEECHNFCLTEDTKILTSNGEKNISKISPNDLIATFNFTSSALEYNSPTKIFKKREAEVYVITTTFGNKIKTTKDHPFFTKKGFVSAACLEECSIPLESIYKMSNELVTARLIGHLLGDGWITQNGVRSGTVGFSGRKEDLMKIKQDLFYLGFSSSNVHKIESISFINSIDSGMLEVSGTGYSMTSSTNCFHYFTKKYYLPIGRRVLQKFLIPLFIMKGSLEIKSEFLAALMGSDGVKIRIKNKNPEVIRLSFSKIEQLNDNAKEYAQQIIQLFNDLKIDIKYNIKPGNIRKTDGLKTQKFVFDISNKNYTFYRFVSKIGFRYHNEKELLAKKALYYYKYKRTIIHKNENLRKKIIAFREKTHYGKIRLSKHFNLPPGLIKNWIYDFKAHKRSKSAGLRQVHFPSFLEWCKKYSDPYFIYDPVLNIKYIGQKQVYNLSTLNANFIANGVLVHNCPERSFGESKSSAIIRQVAAEGRKFGMGLCLISQRPSRVDKSAISQSSTQIILKVTNPNDIKAISHSLEGITLHTEKEIQNIPIGTALVTGIVDLPLLVNIRPRMSKHGGEAVSAFLDEEEVEEKGEDFVVQEEKYAEEGESIPLVKQQFSEEDLKLMHGSTTAISLELIPSVLMRCSRKGEDFSLLIDLVDLQVIEKMEDVSGLSLLKLHLEELNFKQEQLLHIALKEGKEIKATELFAKSGMQFSEFYHSMDVLVKKGYLIRIGNDYSLSSSLEFLSTIDSKQFYHPLVYGRSKGEKIATKYQYQAIRDFLNKFFEVKDVKECWVEKYSVRE
;
A
#
# COMPACT_ATOMS: atom_id res chain seq x y z
N PHE A 1 9.61 -28.51 -23.70
CA PHE A 1 10.55 -29.61 -23.45
C PHE A 1 11.05 -30.23 -24.76
N GLN A 2 10.22 -30.93 -25.53
CA GLN A 2 10.61 -31.52 -26.84
C GLN A 2 11.19 -30.50 -27.83
N GLU A 3 10.63 -29.30 -27.84
CA GLU A 3 11.13 -28.16 -28.62
C GLU A 3 12.57 -27.73 -28.25
N ARG A 4 12.98 -27.84 -26.98
CA ARG A 4 14.36 -27.52 -26.56
C ARG A 4 15.38 -28.52 -27.06
N LYS A 5 15.03 -29.82 -27.13
CA LYS A 5 15.90 -30.83 -27.77
C LYS A 5 16.15 -30.55 -29.25
N LYS A 6 15.27 -29.78 -29.90
CA LYS A 6 15.39 -29.33 -31.28
C LYS A 6 16.04 -27.93 -31.40
N ASN A 7 16.60 -27.38 -30.32
CA ASN A 7 17.21 -26.04 -30.25
C ASN A 7 16.28 -24.87 -30.64
N THR A 8 14.96 -25.02 -30.55
CA THR A 8 14.02 -23.94 -30.92
C THR A 8 13.76 -22.93 -29.79
N ILE A 9 14.18 -23.22 -28.55
CA ILE A 9 14.00 -22.35 -27.38
C ILE A 9 15.37 -22.13 -26.72
N PRO A 10 15.81 -20.87 -26.48
CA PRO A 10 17.11 -20.57 -25.91
C PRO A 10 17.26 -21.08 -24.46
N PRO A 11 18.51 -21.33 -24.01
CA PRO A 11 18.79 -21.64 -22.61
C PRO A 11 18.33 -20.49 -21.71
N PHE A 12 17.94 -20.80 -20.47
CA PHE A 12 17.52 -19.80 -19.50
C PHE A 12 18.12 -20.09 -18.13
N PHE A 13 18.18 -19.05 -17.31
CA PHE A 13 18.72 -19.09 -15.96
C PHE A 13 17.57 -18.96 -14.96
N LEU A 14 17.41 -19.92 -14.06
CA LEU A 14 16.50 -19.85 -12.93
C LEU A 14 17.25 -19.23 -11.75
N VAL A 15 16.84 -18.03 -11.33
CA VAL A 15 17.40 -17.36 -10.15
C VAL A 15 16.43 -17.49 -8.98
N ILE A 16 16.91 -18.04 -7.87
CA ILE A 16 16.13 -18.24 -6.63
C ILE A 16 16.81 -17.45 -5.52
N GLU A 17 16.09 -16.50 -4.92
CA GLU A 17 16.56 -15.70 -3.80
C GLU A 17 15.80 -16.05 -2.51
N GLU A 18 16.52 -16.24 -1.42
CA GLU A 18 15.97 -16.48 -0.10
C GLU A 18 15.29 -15.20 0.45
N CYS A 19 13.96 -15.14 0.42
CA CYS A 19 13.19 -14.02 0.97
C CYS A 19 13.13 -14.08 2.50
N HIS A 20 13.68 -13.08 3.18
CA HIS A 20 13.60 -12.96 4.63
C HIS A 20 12.74 -11.78 5.07
N ASN A 21 11.69 -12.13 5.83
CA ASN A 21 10.99 -11.32 6.83
C ASN A 21 9.75 -10.53 6.37
N PHE A 22 8.63 -11.25 6.29
CA PHE A 22 7.30 -10.65 6.17
C PHE A 22 6.87 -10.10 7.52
N CYS A 23 6.82 -8.78 7.67
CA CYS A 23 6.44 -8.16 8.94
C CYS A 23 5.50 -6.97 8.74
N LEU A 24 4.68 -6.70 9.75
CA LEU A 24 3.69 -5.63 9.79
C LEU A 24 4.01 -4.67 10.94
N THR A 25 3.59 -3.42 10.87
CA THR A 25 3.81 -2.47 11.97
C THR A 25 2.93 -2.76 13.18
N GLU A 26 3.32 -2.22 14.34
CA GLU A 26 2.68 -2.50 15.63
C GLU A 26 1.23 -2.04 15.78
N ASP A 27 0.83 -1.03 15.01
CA ASP A 27 -0.51 -0.47 14.92
C ASP A 27 -1.43 -1.26 13.97
N THR A 28 -0.91 -2.29 13.30
CA THR A 28 -1.70 -3.13 12.40
C THR A 28 -2.78 -3.89 13.16
N LYS A 29 -4.03 -3.71 12.77
CA LYS A 29 -5.21 -4.33 13.37
C LYS A 29 -5.44 -5.72 12.78
N ILE A 30 -5.34 -6.73 13.63
CA ILE A 30 -5.63 -8.12 13.31
C ILE A 30 -7.08 -8.42 13.68
N LEU A 31 -7.77 -9.12 12.78
CA LEU A 31 -9.14 -9.54 13.01
C LEU A 31 -9.19 -10.77 13.92
N THR A 32 -9.86 -10.63 15.06
CA THR A 32 -10.06 -11.71 16.05
C THR A 32 -11.55 -12.00 16.23
N SER A 33 -11.89 -13.10 16.91
CA SER A 33 -13.29 -13.44 17.27
C SER A 33 -14.00 -12.34 18.08
N ASN A 34 -13.24 -11.54 18.84
CA ASN A 34 -13.76 -10.45 19.67
C ASN A 34 -13.64 -9.07 18.99
N GLY A 35 -13.30 -9.03 17.70
CA GLY A 35 -13.11 -7.81 16.93
C GLY A 35 -11.66 -7.53 16.55
N GLU A 36 -11.37 -6.30 16.17
CA GLU A 36 -10.03 -5.90 15.74
C GLU A 36 -9.12 -5.61 16.94
N LYS A 37 -7.90 -6.15 16.92
CA LYS A 37 -6.89 -5.94 17.96
C LYS A 37 -5.53 -5.66 17.33
N ASN A 38 -4.77 -4.70 17.85
CA ASN A 38 -3.43 -4.41 17.33
C ASN A 38 -2.53 -5.65 17.44
N ILE A 39 -1.71 -5.91 16.42
CA ILE A 39 -0.79 -7.06 16.36
C ILE A 39 0.15 -7.10 17.57
N SER A 40 0.54 -5.92 18.08
CA SER A 40 1.36 -5.76 19.29
C SER A 40 0.69 -6.23 20.58
N LYS A 41 -0.64 -6.31 20.60
CA LYS A 41 -1.46 -6.70 21.76
C LYS A 41 -2.04 -8.12 21.62
N ILE A 42 -1.73 -8.83 20.55
CA ILE A 42 -2.19 -10.20 20.34
C ILE A 42 -1.52 -11.13 21.36
N SER A 43 -2.31 -12.05 21.91
CA SER A 43 -1.94 -13.07 22.88
C SER A 43 -2.19 -14.46 22.32
N PRO A 44 -1.54 -15.52 22.85
CA PRO A 44 -1.74 -16.90 22.38
C PRO A 44 -3.19 -17.41 22.48
N ASN A 45 -4.00 -16.82 23.36
CA ASN A 45 -5.40 -17.20 23.56
C ASN A 45 -6.37 -16.44 22.63
N ASP A 46 -5.89 -15.42 21.90
CA ASP A 46 -6.75 -14.72 20.95
C ASP A 46 -7.01 -15.61 19.73
N LEU A 47 -8.27 -15.75 19.35
CA LEU A 47 -8.65 -16.52 18.17
C LEU A 47 -8.62 -15.60 16.94
N ILE A 48 -7.70 -15.88 16.02
CA ILE A 48 -7.40 -15.03 14.87
C ILE A 48 -8.12 -15.54 13.63
N ALA A 49 -8.72 -14.62 12.87
CA ALA A 49 -9.40 -14.93 11.64
C ALA A 49 -8.40 -15.28 10.52
N THR A 50 -8.57 -16.47 9.99
CA THR A 50 -7.80 -17.02 8.88
C THR A 50 -8.76 -17.50 7.79
N PHE A 51 -8.39 -17.41 6.53
CA PHE A 51 -9.20 -17.90 5.43
C PHE A 51 -8.74 -19.30 5.01
N ASN A 52 -9.64 -20.28 5.08
CA ASN A 52 -9.38 -21.62 4.59
C ASN A 52 -9.85 -21.73 3.13
N PHE A 53 -8.90 -21.87 2.20
CA PHE A 53 -9.19 -21.98 0.77
C PHE A 53 -9.92 -23.27 0.39
N THR A 54 -9.86 -24.32 1.21
CA THR A 54 -10.56 -25.59 0.96
C THR A 54 -12.03 -25.49 1.37
N SER A 55 -12.33 -24.96 2.56
CA SER A 55 -13.72 -24.77 3.01
C SER A 55 -14.34 -23.48 2.46
N SER A 56 -13.53 -22.58 1.88
CA SER A 56 -13.92 -21.26 1.38
C SER A 56 -14.62 -20.38 2.44
N ALA A 57 -14.18 -20.51 3.69
CA ALA A 57 -14.75 -19.82 4.85
C ALA A 57 -13.66 -19.29 5.78
N LEU A 58 -14.01 -18.30 6.61
CA LEU A 58 -13.15 -17.85 7.69
C LEU A 58 -13.18 -18.81 8.88
N GLU A 59 -12.01 -19.15 9.38
CA GLU A 59 -11.78 -19.99 10.56
C GLU A 59 -10.98 -19.23 11.62
N TYR A 60 -11.28 -19.53 12.88
CA TYR A 60 -10.72 -18.85 14.03
C TYR A 60 -9.83 -19.80 14.81
N ASN A 61 -8.54 -19.54 14.76
CA ASN A 61 -7.54 -20.38 15.39
C ASN A 61 -6.62 -19.50 16.23
N SER A 62 -6.18 -20.02 17.37
CA SER A 62 -5.11 -19.40 18.14
C SER A 62 -3.85 -19.27 17.28
N PRO A 63 -3.06 -18.19 17.41
CA PRO A 63 -1.78 -18.10 16.72
C PRO A 63 -0.86 -19.21 17.19
N THR A 64 -0.14 -19.81 16.25
CA THR A 64 0.86 -20.84 16.58
C THR A 64 2.09 -20.19 17.22
N LYS A 65 2.50 -19.03 16.72
CA LYS A 65 3.61 -18.22 17.26
C LYS A 65 3.38 -16.72 17.06
N ILE A 66 3.93 -15.93 17.98
CA ILE A 66 3.98 -14.48 17.93
C ILE A 66 5.45 -14.09 18.00
N PHE A 67 5.98 -13.45 16.94
CA PHE A 67 7.37 -13.00 16.91
C PHE A 67 7.47 -11.52 17.31
N LYS A 68 8.53 -11.21 18.06
CA LYS A 68 8.74 -9.90 18.69
C LYS A 68 9.46 -8.89 17.80
N LYS A 69 9.26 -7.63 18.21
CA LYS A 69 9.78 -6.36 17.71
C LYS A 69 11.20 -6.44 17.15
N ARG A 70 11.34 -6.00 15.91
CA ARG A 70 12.63 -5.64 15.29
C ARG A 70 12.41 -4.42 14.42
N GLU A 71 13.49 -3.71 14.11
CA GLU A 71 13.41 -2.61 13.14
C GLU A 71 13.55 -3.14 11.72
N ALA A 72 12.71 -2.63 10.84
CA ALA A 72 12.76 -2.90 9.41
C ALA A 72 12.28 -1.69 8.64
N GLU A 73 12.70 -1.59 7.38
CA GLU A 73 12.14 -0.65 6.42
C GLU A 73 10.66 -0.90 6.19
N VAL A 74 9.85 0.15 6.33
CA VAL A 74 8.40 0.06 6.21
C VAL A 74 7.89 0.93 5.07
N TYR A 75 6.91 0.38 4.37
CA TYR A 75 6.16 1.02 3.30
C TYR A 75 4.68 1.09 3.68
N VAL A 76 4.03 2.20 3.39
CA VAL A 76 2.58 2.37 3.50
C VAL A 76 1.95 2.10 2.16
N ILE A 77 1.09 1.10 2.11
CA ILE A 77 0.22 0.80 0.98
C ILE A 77 -1.11 1.49 1.23
N THR A 78 -1.51 2.39 0.33
CA THR A 78 -2.85 2.99 0.33
C THR A 78 -3.64 2.41 -0.84
N THR A 79 -4.87 1.96 -0.59
CA THR A 79 -5.73 1.35 -1.61
C THR A 79 -6.86 2.27 -2.05
N THR A 80 -7.50 1.94 -3.17
CA THR A 80 -8.57 2.74 -3.78
C THR A 80 -9.81 2.80 -2.91
N PHE A 81 -10.14 1.72 -2.20
CA PHE A 81 -11.28 1.69 -1.27
C PHE A 81 -10.91 2.14 0.15
N GLY A 82 -9.71 2.71 0.34
CA GLY A 82 -9.32 3.44 1.54
C GLY A 82 -8.71 2.59 2.65
N ASN A 83 -8.25 1.38 2.35
CA ASN A 83 -7.43 0.63 3.30
C ASN A 83 -6.00 1.20 3.28
N LYS A 84 -5.39 1.25 4.46
CA LYS A 84 -3.98 1.62 4.65
C LYS A 84 -3.30 0.49 5.42
N ILE A 85 -2.25 -0.09 4.86
CA ILE A 85 -1.44 -1.12 5.54
C ILE A 85 0.02 -0.70 5.51
N LYS A 86 0.70 -0.80 6.66
CA LYS A 86 2.12 -0.51 6.78
C LYS A 86 2.88 -1.83 6.95
N THR A 87 3.83 -2.08 6.07
CA THR A 87 4.43 -3.41 5.92
C THR A 87 5.85 -3.36 5.36
N THR A 88 6.59 -4.45 5.50
CA THR A 88 7.88 -4.62 4.80
C THR A 88 7.67 -4.84 3.30
N LYS A 89 8.67 -4.47 2.49
CA LYS A 89 8.62 -4.52 1.02
C LYS A 89 8.25 -5.90 0.46
N ASP A 90 8.61 -6.97 1.16
CA ASP A 90 8.42 -8.35 0.68
C ASP A 90 7.17 -9.03 1.23
N HIS A 91 6.40 -8.35 2.09
CA HIS A 91 5.24 -8.96 2.74
C HIS A 91 4.18 -9.38 1.69
N PRO A 92 3.73 -10.65 1.65
CA PRO A 92 2.80 -11.11 0.64
C PRO A 92 1.35 -10.80 0.98
N PHE A 93 0.61 -10.29 -0.02
CA PHE A 93 -0.82 -10.03 0.03
C PHE A 93 -1.54 -10.95 -0.93
N PHE A 94 -2.72 -11.43 -0.55
CA PHE A 94 -3.54 -12.22 -1.46
C PHE A 94 -4.19 -11.33 -2.52
N THR A 95 -4.15 -11.78 -3.78
CA THR A 95 -4.67 -11.10 -4.98
C THR A 95 -5.39 -12.12 -5.87
N LYS A 96 -6.01 -11.71 -6.99
CA LYS A 96 -6.56 -12.67 -7.99
C LYS A 96 -5.52 -13.64 -8.54
N LYS A 97 -4.25 -13.24 -8.57
CA LYS A 97 -3.12 -14.03 -9.09
C LYS A 97 -2.46 -14.88 -8.00
N GLY A 98 -3.02 -14.91 -6.80
CA GLY A 98 -2.41 -15.53 -5.61
C GLY A 98 -1.64 -14.52 -4.76
N PHE A 99 -0.70 -15.01 -3.96
CA PHE A 99 0.10 -14.16 -3.08
C PHE A 99 1.18 -13.40 -3.85
N VAL A 100 1.20 -12.08 -3.71
CA VAL A 100 2.15 -11.15 -4.36
C VAL A 100 2.80 -10.28 -3.31
N SER A 101 4.11 -10.01 -3.43
CA SER A 101 4.84 -9.15 -2.51
C SER A 101 4.33 -7.71 -2.54
N ALA A 102 4.46 -7.00 -1.41
CA ALA A 102 4.08 -5.60 -1.30
C ALA A 102 4.72 -4.73 -2.38
N ALA A 103 5.99 -4.95 -2.73
CA ALA A 103 6.71 -4.22 -3.78
C ALA A 103 6.02 -4.24 -5.15
N CYS A 104 5.38 -5.35 -5.50
CA CYS A 104 4.77 -5.58 -6.80
C CYS A 104 3.23 -5.59 -6.73
N LEU A 105 2.66 -5.04 -5.66
CA LEU A 105 1.24 -5.18 -5.36
C LEU A 105 0.39 -4.26 -6.24
N GLU A 106 -0.48 -4.85 -7.07
CA GLU A 106 -1.45 -4.13 -7.90
C GLU A 106 -2.82 -3.99 -7.23
N GLU A 107 -3.22 -4.97 -6.43
CA GLU A 107 -4.50 -5.03 -5.72
C GLU A 107 -4.38 -5.91 -4.48
N CYS A 108 -5.29 -5.79 -3.51
CA CYS A 108 -5.37 -6.66 -2.35
C CYS A 108 -6.79 -7.20 -2.14
N SER A 109 -6.88 -8.39 -1.55
CA SER A 109 -8.15 -9.07 -1.32
C SER A 109 -8.73 -8.76 0.06
N ILE A 110 -9.99 -8.35 0.09
CA ILE A 110 -10.79 -8.07 1.29
C ILE A 110 -11.85 -9.17 1.42
N PRO A 111 -11.90 -9.94 2.52
CA PRO A 111 -12.94 -10.96 2.68
C PRO A 111 -14.34 -10.35 2.79
N LEU A 112 -15.29 -10.93 2.06
CA LEU A 112 -16.71 -10.55 2.08
C LEU A 112 -17.44 -11.08 3.31
N GLU A 113 -16.95 -12.14 3.95
CA GLU A 113 -17.59 -12.71 5.13
C GLU A 113 -17.57 -11.73 6.31
N SER A 114 -18.73 -11.48 6.92
CA SER A 114 -18.87 -10.60 8.09
C SER A 114 -18.85 -11.40 9.36
N ILE A 115 -18.15 -10.86 10.36
CA ILE A 115 -18.07 -11.46 11.68
C ILE A 115 -18.95 -10.67 12.61
N TYR A 116 -19.72 -11.39 13.40
CA TYR A 116 -20.58 -10.80 14.41
C TYR A 116 -19.74 -10.53 15.64
N LYS A 117 -19.77 -9.29 16.15
CA LYS A 117 -19.06 -8.96 17.38
C LYS A 117 -19.67 -9.77 18.54
N MET A 118 -18.82 -10.49 19.26
CA MET A 118 -19.22 -11.38 20.35
C MET A 118 -19.19 -10.64 21.69
N SER A 119 -20.35 -10.14 22.09
CA SER A 119 -20.62 -9.60 23.43
C SER A 119 -22.04 -10.01 23.81
N ASN A 120 -22.26 -10.36 25.08
CA ASN A 120 -23.58 -10.78 25.58
C ASN A 120 -24.70 -9.79 25.20
N GLU A 121 -24.43 -8.49 25.29
CA GLU A 121 -25.40 -7.44 24.96
C GLU A 121 -25.64 -7.32 23.45
N LEU A 122 -24.59 -7.38 22.64
CA LEU A 122 -24.68 -7.31 21.19
C LEU A 122 -25.39 -8.52 20.59
N VAL A 123 -25.05 -9.72 21.08
CA VAL A 123 -25.71 -10.98 20.69
C VAL A 123 -27.17 -10.96 21.10
N THR A 124 -27.48 -10.54 22.33
CA THR A 124 -28.86 -10.39 22.78
C THR A 124 -29.64 -9.42 21.90
N ALA A 125 -29.10 -8.24 21.59
CA ALA A 125 -29.74 -7.24 20.74
C ALA A 125 -30.03 -7.78 19.32
N ARG A 126 -29.08 -8.51 18.73
CA ARG A 126 -29.22 -9.16 17.41
C ARG A 126 -30.33 -10.21 17.42
N LEU A 127 -30.34 -11.10 18.42
CA LEU A 127 -31.37 -12.13 18.58
C LEU A 127 -32.76 -11.51 18.77
N ILE A 128 -32.89 -10.45 19.58
CA ILE A 128 -34.16 -9.73 19.76
C ILE A 128 -34.65 -9.13 18.43
N GLY A 129 -33.75 -8.51 17.65
CA GLY A 129 -34.10 -7.96 16.34
C GLY A 129 -34.70 -9.00 15.40
N HIS A 130 -34.10 -10.20 15.36
CA HIS A 130 -34.64 -11.31 14.58
C HIS A 130 -35.94 -11.89 15.15
N LEU A 131 -36.07 -12.00 16.48
CA LEU A 131 -37.31 -12.45 17.14
C LEU A 131 -38.50 -11.51 16.88
N LEU A 132 -38.24 -10.21 16.73
CA LEU A 132 -39.27 -9.23 16.38
C LEU A 132 -39.60 -9.24 14.87
N GLY A 133 -38.70 -9.73 14.02
CA GLY A 133 -38.89 -9.89 12.58
C GLY A 133 -39.52 -11.23 12.21
N ASP A 134 -38.69 -12.28 12.11
CA ASP A 134 -39.10 -13.62 11.61
C ASP A 134 -39.29 -14.68 12.70
N GLY A 135 -38.73 -14.49 13.89
CA GLY A 135 -38.86 -15.48 14.99
C GLY A 135 -40.26 -15.55 15.61
N TRP A 136 -40.47 -16.42 16.59
CA TRP A 136 -41.72 -16.51 17.37
C TRP A 136 -41.45 -16.99 18.79
N ILE A 137 -42.37 -16.68 19.69
CA ILE A 137 -42.33 -17.11 21.09
C ILE A 137 -43.69 -17.72 21.42
N THR A 138 -43.71 -18.96 21.89
CA THR A 138 -44.93 -19.67 22.30
C THR A 138 -44.83 -20.11 23.75
N GLN A 139 -45.95 -20.07 24.45
CA GLN A 139 -46.05 -20.60 25.81
C GLN A 139 -46.78 -21.94 25.73
N ASN A 140 -46.14 -23.00 26.23
CA ASN A 140 -46.65 -24.38 26.14
C ASN A 140 -47.23 -24.88 27.49
N GLY A 141 -47.16 -24.06 28.54
CA GLY A 141 -47.70 -24.33 29.87
C GLY A 141 -47.55 -23.12 30.81
N VAL A 142 -47.87 -23.27 32.10
CA VAL A 142 -47.86 -22.13 33.05
C VAL A 142 -46.46 -21.52 33.24
N ARG A 143 -45.41 -22.36 33.25
CA ARG A 143 -44.02 -21.92 33.41
C ARG A 143 -43.09 -22.35 32.26
N SER A 144 -43.61 -22.99 31.22
CA SER A 144 -42.84 -23.51 30.09
C SER A 144 -43.21 -22.83 28.77
N GLY A 145 -42.22 -22.63 27.92
CA GLY A 145 -42.41 -22.01 26.62
C GLY A 145 -41.22 -22.28 25.71
N THR A 146 -41.39 -21.95 24.45
CA THR A 146 -40.42 -22.21 23.39
C THR A 146 -40.18 -20.94 22.61
N VAL A 147 -38.93 -20.72 22.24
CA VAL A 147 -38.51 -19.66 21.32
C VAL A 147 -38.12 -20.31 20.01
N GLY A 148 -38.72 -19.85 18.92
CA GLY A 148 -38.48 -20.34 17.58
C GLY A 148 -37.86 -19.29 16.67
N PHE A 149 -37.02 -19.78 15.76
CA PHE A 149 -36.29 -18.99 14.76
C PHE A 149 -36.54 -19.60 13.39
N SER A 150 -36.77 -18.78 12.37
CA SER A 150 -36.94 -19.20 10.98
C SER A 150 -35.98 -18.44 10.07
N GLY A 151 -35.60 -19.06 8.96
CA GLY A 151 -34.71 -18.44 8.01
C GLY A 151 -34.12 -19.47 7.06
N ARG A 152 -33.03 -19.10 6.38
CA ARG A 152 -32.24 -20.03 5.59
C ARG A 152 -31.36 -20.87 6.50
N LYS A 153 -30.94 -22.04 6.02
CA LYS A 153 -30.14 -22.99 6.80
C LYS A 153 -28.84 -22.35 7.31
N GLU A 154 -28.10 -21.63 6.47
CA GLU A 154 -26.83 -21.01 6.87
C GLU A 154 -27.03 -19.91 7.92
N ASP A 155 -28.10 -19.14 7.80
CA ASP A 155 -28.44 -18.05 8.72
C ASP A 155 -28.84 -18.59 10.11
N LEU A 156 -29.59 -19.69 10.15
CA LEU A 156 -29.95 -20.38 11.40
C LEU A 156 -28.73 -20.97 12.10
N MET A 157 -27.70 -21.40 11.36
CA MET A 157 -26.45 -21.88 11.98
C MET A 157 -25.73 -20.73 12.72
N LYS A 158 -25.76 -19.50 12.19
CA LYS A 158 -25.22 -18.32 12.90
C LYS A 158 -26.04 -18.00 14.16
N ILE A 159 -27.36 -18.06 14.08
CA ILE A 159 -28.23 -17.88 15.25
C ILE A 159 -27.96 -18.98 16.30
N LYS A 160 -27.74 -20.23 15.87
CA LYS A 160 -27.41 -21.34 16.75
C LYS A 160 -26.10 -21.11 17.50
N GLN A 161 -25.09 -20.56 16.82
CA GLN A 161 -23.82 -20.16 17.43
C GLN A 161 -24.01 -19.05 18.48
N ASP A 162 -24.83 -18.04 18.16
CA ASP A 162 -25.16 -16.95 19.08
C ASP A 162 -25.95 -17.43 20.32
N LEU A 163 -26.89 -18.36 20.14
CA LEU A 163 -27.61 -19.00 21.25
C LEU A 163 -26.66 -19.80 22.14
N PHE A 164 -25.77 -20.59 21.53
CA PHE A 164 -24.76 -21.36 22.25
C PHE A 164 -23.82 -20.45 23.05
N TYR A 165 -23.41 -19.32 22.48
CA TYR A 165 -22.58 -18.32 23.16
C TYR A 165 -23.26 -17.75 24.42
N LEU A 166 -24.58 -17.54 24.38
CA LEU A 166 -25.36 -17.13 25.56
C LEU A 166 -25.68 -18.29 26.54
N GLY A 167 -25.19 -19.50 26.27
CA GLY A 167 -25.39 -20.69 27.11
C GLY A 167 -26.73 -21.40 26.88
N PHE A 168 -27.41 -21.14 25.76
CA PHE A 168 -28.69 -21.79 25.43
C PHE A 168 -28.50 -22.97 24.47
N SER A 169 -29.19 -24.07 24.77
CA SER A 169 -29.35 -25.18 23.84
C SER A 169 -30.41 -24.90 22.79
N SER A 170 -30.20 -25.43 21.58
CA SER A 170 -31.15 -25.35 20.47
C SER A 170 -31.35 -26.72 19.82
N SER A 171 -32.51 -26.93 19.19
CA SER A 171 -32.78 -28.09 18.38
C SER A 171 -31.87 -28.14 17.13
N ASN A 172 -31.94 -29.23 16.40
CA ASN A 172 -31.43 -29.26 15.02
C ASN A 172 -32.29 -28.37 14.12
N VAL A 173 -31.73 -27.98 12.98
CA VAL A 173 -32.45 -27.17 11.99
C VAL A 173 -33.37 -28.10 11.21
N HIS A 174 -34.68 -27.85 11.29
CA HIS A 174 -35.73 -28.63 10.64
C HIS A 174 -36.20 -27.94 9.36
N LYS A 175 -36.42 -28.71 8.30
CA LYS A 175 -37.04 -28.22 7.06
C LYS A 175 -38.56 -28.15 7.28
N ILE A 176 -39.17 -27.02 6.94
CA ILE A 176 -40.61 -26.82 6.89
C ILE A 176 -40.99 -26.68 5.42
N GLU A 177 -42.02 -27.40 4.99
CA GLU A 177 -42.64 -27.20 3.69
C GLU A 177 -43.97 -26.45 3.91
N SER A 178 -44.17 -25.40 3.14
CA SER A 178 -45.34 -24.54 3.24
C SER A 178 -45.97 -24.41 1.86
N ILE A 179 -47.29 -24.50 1.81
CA ILE A 179 -48.06 -24.26 0.60
C ILE A 179 -48.89 -23.02 0.87
N SER A 180 -48.71 -22.00 0.06
CA SER A 180 -49.37 -20.71 0.19
C SER A 180 -50.13 -20.39 -1.08
N PHE A 181 -51.43 -20.16 -0.96
CA PHE A 181 -52.24 -19.77 -2.11
C PHE A 181 -52.33 -18.24 -2.19
N ILE A 182 -51.78 -17.67 -3.26
CA ILE A 182 -51.81 -16.25 -3.57
C ILE A 182 -52.88 -16.00 -4.62
N ASN A 183 -53.86 -15.14 -4.32
CA ASN A 183 -54.85 -14.75 -5.31
C ASN A 183 -54.28 -13.61 -6.16
N SER A 184 -53.84 -13.92 -7.38
CA SER A 184 -53.31 -12.94 -8.34
C SER A 184 -54.46 -12.36 -9.17
N ILE A 185 -54.49 -11.03 -9.31
CA ILE A 185 -55.49 -10.31 -10.11
C ILE A 185 -55.46 -10.77 -11.58
N ASP A 186 -54.26 -11.10 -12.08
CA ASP A 186 -54.03 -11.43 -13.49
C ASP A 186 -53.98 -12.94 -13.76
N SER A 187 -53.94 -13.80 -12.72
CA SER A 187 -53.58 -15.23 -12.88
C SER A 187 -54.41 -16.21 -12.03
N GLY A 188 -55.40 -15.73 -11.28
CA GLY A 188 -56.19 -16.58 -10.37
C GLY A 188 -55.42 -17.03 -9.11
N MET A 189 -55.88 -18.10 -8.45
CA MET A 189 -55.19 -18.67 -7.29
C MET A 189 -53.90 -19.37 -7.72
N LEU A 190 -52.76 -18.75 -7.43
CA LEU A 190 -51.44 -19.32 -7.58
C LEU A 190 -51.07 -20.10 -6.33
N GLU A 191 -50.81 -21.39 -6.48
CA GLU A 191 -50.19 -22.20 -5.45
C GLU A 191 -48.68 -21.93 -5.44
N VAL A 192 -48.20 -21.35 -4.35
CA VAL A 192 -46.78 -21.09 -4.12
C VAL A 192 -46.32 -22.04 -3.02
N SER A 193 -45.61 -23.09 -3.43
CA SER A 193 -44.87 -23.95 -2.52
C SER A 193 -43.56 -23.28 -2.11
N GLY A 194 -43.34 -23.18 -0.81
CA GLY A 194 -42.16 -22.59 -0.19
C GLY A 194 -41.52 -23.59 0.75
N THR A 195 -40.22 -23.78 0.64
CA THR A 195 -39.43 -24.52 1.63
C THR A 195 -38.74 -23.52 2.55
N GLY A 196 -38.94 -23.66 3.86
CA GLY A 196 -38.32 -22.86 4.90
C GLY A 196 -37.52 -23.74 5.87
N TYR A 197 -36.69 -23.14 6.70
CA TYR A 197 -36.05 -23.83 7.81
C TYR A 197 -36.43 -23.18 9.13
N SER A 198 -36.45 -23.98 10.19
CA SER A 198 -36.70 -23.51 11.54
C SER A 198 -35.86 -24.23 12.57
N MET A 199 -35.71 -23.62 13.73
CA MET A 199 -35.22 -24.27 14.93
C MET A 199 -35.90 -23.69 16.17
N THR A 200 -35.81 -24.42 17.27
CA THR A 200 -36.34 -24.01 18.56
C THR A 200 -35.28 -24.04 19.64
N SER A 201 -35.48 -23.29 20.70
CA SER A 201 -34.59 -23.22 21.86
C SER A 201 -35.33 -23.52 23.17
N SER A 202 -34.55 -23.83 24.20
CA SER A 202 -35.01 -24.30 25.51
C SER A 202 -35.92 -23.32 26.26
N THR A 203 -36.58 -23.83 27.30
CA THR A 203 -37.38 -23.01 28.24
C THR A 203 -36.56 -21.91 28.93
N ASN A 204 -35.26 -22.13 29.16
CA ASN A 204 -34.38 -21.10 29.74
C ASN A 204 -34.23 -19.89 28.82
N CYS A 205 -34.11 -20.14 27.51
CA CYS A 205 -34.12 -19.11 26.47
C CYS A 205 -35.45 -18.36 26.45
N PHE A 206 -36.57 -19.08 26.57
CA PHE A 206 -37.90 -18.47 26.70
C PHE A 206 -37.98 -17.52 27.90
N HIS A 207 -37.54 -17.93 29.10
CA HIS A 207 -37.55 -17.04 30.28
C HIS A 207 -36.61 -15.85 30.10
N TYR A 208 -35.43 -16.06 29.50
CA TYR A 208 -34.48 -14.98 29.24
C TYR A 208 -35.11 -13.86 28.41
N PHE A 209 -35.82 -14.20 27.32
CA PHE A 209 -36.42 -13.20 26.45
C PHE A 209 -37.74 -12.62 26.98
N THR A 210 -38.58 -13.43 27.61
CA THR A 210 -39.91 -13.00 28.07
C THR A 210 -39.90 -12.33 29.44
N LYS A 211 -39.11 -12.81 30.41
CA LYS A 211 -39.08 -12.24 31.77
C LYS A 211 -38.11 -11.08 31.92
N LYS A 212 -36.93 -11.17 31.27
CA LYS A 212 -35.91 -10.12 31.40
C LYS A 212 -36.19 -8.93 30.48
N TYR A 213 -36.64 -9.19 29.26
CA TYR A 213 -36.82 -8.16 28.22
C TYR A 213 -38.27 -7.96 27.78
N TYR A 214 -39.22 -8.67 28.39
CA TYR A 214 -40.67 -8.46 28.18
C TYR A 214 -41.10 -8.58 26.71
N LEU A 215 -40.48 -9.51 25.96
CA LEU A 215 -40.86 -9.74 24.57
C LEU A 215 -42.28 -10.36 24.46
N PRO A 216 -43.03 -9.99 23.41
CA PRO A 216 -44.42 -10.43 23.24
C PRO A 216 -44.51 -11.94 22.99
N ILE A 217 -45.46 -12.59 23.67
CA ILE A 217 -45.77 -14.01 23.50
C ILE A 217 -46.90 -14.18 22.48
N GLY A 218 -46.75 -15.10 21.54
CA GLY A 218 -47.73 -15.40 20.50
C GLY A 218 -47.67 -14.45 19.30
N ARG A 219 -48.82 -14.20 18.66
CA ARG A 219 -48.89 -13.42 17.41
C ARG A 219 -48.62 -11.93 17.66
N ARG A 220 -47.44 -11.44 17.29
CA ARG A 220 -47.01 -10.02 17.42
C ARG A 220 -48.02 -8.98 16.94
N VAL A 221 -48.77 -9.29 15.88
CA VAL A 221 -49.79 -8.39 15.29
C VAL A 221 -50.91 -8.04 16.30
N LEU A 222 -51.17 -8.92 17.28
CA LEU A 222 -52.23 -8.78 18.30
C LEU A 222 -51.73 -8.30 19.67
N GLN A 223 -50.41 -8.21 19.89
CA GLN A 223 -49.82 -7.98 21.21
C GLN A 223 -49.30 -6.56 21.37
N LYS A 224 -49.42 -5.91 22.52
CA LYS A 224 -48.71 -4.63 22.76
C LYS A 224 -47.24 -4.91 23.05
N PHE A 225 -46.33 -4.20 22.38
CA PHE A 225 -44.90 -4.28 22.70
C PHE A 225 -44.16 -3.02 22.26
N LEU A 226 -42.99 -2.81 22.86
CA LEU A 226 -42.04 -1.74 22.56
C LEU A 226 -40.63 -2.32 22.49
N ILE A 227 -39.67 -1.52 22.04
CA ILE A 227 -38.26 -1.90 22.03
C ILE A 227 -37.73 -1.89 23.48
N PRO A 228 -37.04 -2.95 23.92
CA PRO A 228 -36.44 -3.01 25.25
C PRO A 228 -35.56 -1.81 25.57
N LEU A 229 -35.66 -1.29 26.80
CA LEU A 229 -34.96 -0.07 27.24
C LEU A 229 -33.43 -0.16 27.11
N PHE A 230 -32.84 -1.34 27.30
CA PHE A 230 -31.39 -1.53 27.17
C PHE A 230 -30.91 -1.30 25.72
N ILE A 231 -31.77 -1.52 24.72
CA ILE A 231 -31.46 -1.21 23.31
C ILE A 231 -31.63 0.29 23.07
N MET A 232 -32.74 0.87 23.54
CA MET A 232 -33.02 2.30 23.39
C MET A 232 -31.97 3.20 24.05
N LYS A 233 -31.48 2.81 25.23
CA LYS A 233 -30.44 3.52 26.00
C LYS A 233 -29.03 2.96 25.78
N GLY A 234 -28.89 1.90 24.99
CA GLY A 234 -27.62 1.23 24.76
C GLY A 234 -26.63 2.03 23.90
N SER A 235 -25.41 1.51 23.78
CA SER A 235 -24.39 2.06 22.88
C SER A 235 -24.86 2.06 21.43
N LEU A 236 -24.22 2.87 20.58
CA LEU A 236 -24.51 2.89 19.14
C LEU A 236 -24.33 1.51 18.50
N GLU A 237 -23.46 0.66 19.05
CA GLU A 237 -23.24 -0.71 18.56
C GLU A 237 -24.42 -1.63 18.86
N ILE A 238 -24.98 -1.57 20.08
CA ILE A 238 -26.17 -2.33 20.47
C ILE A 238 -27.35 -1.97 19.56
N LYS A 239 -27.57 -0.66 19.35
CA LYS A 239 -28.60 -0.15 18.45
C LYS A 239 -28.40 -0.66 17.03
N SER A 240 -27.16 -0.65 16.56
CA SER A 240 -26.82 -1.11 15.21
C SER A 240 -27.08 -2.60 15.02
N GLU A 241 -26.69 -3.45 15.98
CA GLU A 241 -26.88 -4.90 15.86
C GLU A 241 -28.35 -5.32 15.93
N PHE A 242 -29.14 -4.65 16.78
CA PHE A 242 -30.59 -4.82 16.79
C PHE A 242 -31.22 -4.46 15.44
N LEU A 243 -30.93 -3.26 14.92
CA LEU A 243 -31.48 -2.81 13.64
C LEU A 243 -31.01 -3.69 12.47
N ALA A 244 -29.77 -4.15 12.49
CA ALA A 244 -29.22 -4.97 11.42
C ALA A 244 -29.89 -6.35 11.34
N ALA A 245 -30.22 -6.96 12.49
CA ALA A 245 -31.01 -8.18 12.53
C ALA A 245 -32.46 -7.97 12.12
N LEU A 246 -33.10 -6.88 12.57
CA LEU A 246 -34.45 -6.51 12.17
C LEU A 246 -34.55 -6.28 10.65
N MET A 247 -33.58 -5.58 10.07
CA MET A 247 -33.45 -5.39 8.61
C MET A 247 -33.15 -6.71 7.89
N GLY A 248 -32.38 -7.60 8.53
CA GLY A 248 -32.11 -8.96 8.03
C GLY A 248 -33.39 -9.74 7.76
N SER A 249 -34.31 -9.70 8.73
CA SER A 249 -35.63 -10.31 8.64
C SER A 249 -36.58 -9.54 7.71
N ASP A 250 -37.08 -8.39 8.16
CA ASP A 250 -38.18 -7.68 7.52
C ASP A 250 -37.73 -6.64 6.47
N GLY A 251 -36.43 -6.33 6.42
CA GLY A 251 -35.88 -5.32 5.52
C GLY A 251 -35.78 -5.82 4.07
N VAL A 252 -36.11 -4.94 3.13
CA VAL A 252 -36.00 -5.24 1.69
C VAL A 252 -34.54 -5.27 1.26
N LYS A 253 -34.17 -6.23 0.40
CA LYS A 253 -32.83 -6.31 -0.20
C LYS A 253 -32.45 -5.00 -0.88
N ILE A 254 -31.19 -4.59 -0.74
CA ILE A 254 -30.66 -3.40 -1.42
C ILE A 254 -30.76 -3.60 -2.93
N ARG A 255 -31.29 -2.59 -3.62
CA ARG A 255 -31.26 -2.50 -5.08
C ARG A 255 -30.51 -1.23 -5.49
N ILE A 256 -29.53 -1.38 -6.37
CA ILE A 256 -28.79 -0.26 -6.95
C ILE A 256 -29.13 -0.24 -8.44
N LYS A 257 -29.95 0.73 -8.85
CA LYS A 257 -30.31 0.92 -10.26
C LYS A 257 -29.23 1.79 -10.92
N ASN A 258 -28.51 1.21 -11.88
CA ASN A 258 -27.34 1.80 -12.52
C ASN A 258 -26.24 2.20 -11.51
N LYS A 259 -26.30 3.44 -11.01
CA LYS A 259 -25.26 4.08 -10.19
C LYS A 259 -25.76 4.52 -8.82
N ASN A 260 -27.08 4.50 -8.57
CA ASN A 260 -27.69 5.07 -7.36
C ASN A 260 -28.53 4.02 -6.63
N PRO A 261 -28.49 4.02 -5.28
CA PRO A 261 -29.32 3.12 -4.49
C PRO A 261 -30.80 3.52 -4.57
N GLU A 262 -31.68 2.53 -4.60
CA GLU A 262 -33.11 2.72 -4.36
C GLU A 262 -33.38 2.92 -2.86
N VAL A 263 -34.58 3.41 -2.55
CA VAL A 263 -35.07 3.53 -1.18
C VAL A 263 -35.10 2.14 -0.52
N ILE A 264 -34.43 2.02 0.62
CA ILE A 264 -34.44 0.81 1.43
C ILE A 264 -35.68 0.86 2.31
N ARG A 265 -36.46 -0.22 2.30
CA ARG A 265 -37.74 -0.30 3.03
C ARG A 265 -37.72 -1.35 4.11
N LEU A 266 -38.43 -1.06 5.18
CA LEU A 266 -38.80 -1.98 6.26
C LEU A 266 -40.30 -1.81 6.50
N SER A 267 -41.03 -2.87 6.85
CA SER A 267 -42.43 -2.71 7.21
C SER A 267 -42.91 -3.73 8.22
N PHE A 268 -43.81 -3.33 9.10
CA PHE A 268 -44.53 -4.23 9.99
C PHE A 268 -46.04 -3.93 9.96
N SER A 269 -46.84 -4.88 10.45
CA SER A 269 -48.31 -4.76 10.49
C SER A 269 -48.85 -4.92 11.91
N LYS A 270 -49.90 -4.16 12.24
CA LYS A 270 -50.63 -4.23 13.51
C LYS A 270 -52.13 -4.18 13.29
N ILE A 271 -52.94 -4.71 14.21
CA ILE A 271 -54.40 -4.45 14.18
C ILE A 271 -54.70 -2.98 14.44
N GLU A 272 -55.80 -2.47 13.85
CA GLU A 272 -56.22 -1.07 14.00
C GLU A 272 -56.42 -0.64 15.45
N GLN A 273 -56.89 -1.55 16.31
CA GLN A 273 -57.10 -1.31 17.74
C GLN A 273 -55.81 -0.99 18.51
N LEU A 274 -54.63 -1.34 17.96
CA LEU A 274 -53.33 -1.12 18.58
C LEU A 274 -52.52 -0.03 17.86
N ASN A 275 -53.18 0.86 17.13
CA ASN A 275 -52.52 1.90 16.33
C ASN A 275 -51.64 2.82 17.19
N ASP A 276 -52.07 3.20 18.40
CA ASP A 276 -51.29 4.09 19.26
C ASP A 276 -49.99 3.44 19.75
N ASN A 277 -50.05 2.18 20.18
CA ASN A 277 -48.84 1.42 20.51
C ASN A 277 -47.95 1.19 19.28
N ALA A 278 -48.54 0.99 18.09
CA ALA A 278 -47.79 0.85 16.85
C ALA A 278 -47.06 2.14 16.44
N LYS A 279 -47.68 3.32 16.66
CA LYS A 279 -47.05 4.63 16.44
C LYS A 279 -45.90 4.86 17.41
N GLU A 280 -46.06 4.51 18.69
CA GLU A 280 -45.00 4.62 19.69
C GLU A 280 -43.80 3.72 19.32
N TYR A 281 -44.06 2.46 18.96
CA TYR A 281 -43.03 1.55 18.45
C TYR A 281 -42.34 2.10 17.19
N ALA A 282 -43.10 2.68 16.26
CA ALA A 282 -42.55 3.29 15.05
C ALA A 282 -41.65 4.49 15.36
N GLN A 283 -42.02 5.32 16.34
CA GLN A 283 -41.19 6.43 16.80
C GLN A 283 -39.88 5.94 17.42
N GLN A 284 -39.91 4.85 18.19
CA GLN A 284 -38.68 4.24 18.74
C GLN A 284 -37.74 3.75 17.62
N ILE A 285 -38.27 3.12 16.57
CA ILE A 285 -37.46 2.74 15.40
C ILE A 285 -36.81 3.98 14.76
N ILE A 286 -37.58 5.05 14.53
CA ILE A 286 -37.04 6.30 13.96
C ILE A 286 -35.94 6.86 14.84
N GLN A 287 -36.14 6.88 16.16
CA GLN A 287 -35.13 7.34 17.12
C GLN A 287 -33.83 6.55 17.00
N LEU A 288 -33.90 5.22 16.94
CA LEU A 288 -32.70 4.37 16.79
C LEU A 288 -31.93 4.66 15.50
N PHE A 289 -32.62 4.89 14.38
CA PHE A 289 -31.99 5.28 13.12
C PHE A 289 -31.40 6.70 13.18
N ASN A 290 -32.11 7.65 13.79
CA ASN A 290 -31.65 9.02 13.97
C ASN A 290 -30.40 9.11 14.86
N ASP A 291 -30.32 8.31 15.92
CA ASP A 291 -29.12 8.21 16.78
C ASP A 291 -27.88 7.78 15.97
N LEU A 292 -28.07 6.99 14.92
CA LEU A 292 -27.02 6.57 14.00
C LEU A 292 -26.75 7.59 12.86
N LYS A 293 -27.47 8.70 12.85
CA LYS A 293 -27.50 9.77 11.83
C LYS A 293 -28.02 9.28 10.47
N ILE A 294 -29.11 8.51 10.48
CA ILE A 294 -29.74 7.93 9.28
C ILE A 294 -31.17 8.48 9.15
N ASP A 295 -31.39 9.34 8.16
CA ASP A 295 -32.70 9.90 7.83
C ASP A 295 -33.69 8.78 7.43
N ILE A 296 -34.74 8.60 8.24
CA ILE A 296 -35.83 7.66 7.98
C ILE A 296 -37.18 8.33 8.17
N LYS A 297 -38.17 7.94 7.35
CA LYS A 297 -39.58 8.36 7.51
C LYS A 297 -40.46 7.12 7.44
N TYR A 298 -41.67 7.20 7.98
CA TYR A 298 -42.65 6.14 7.79
C TYR A 298 -43.98 6.69 7.28
N ASN A 299 -44.70 5.83 6.57
CA ASN A 299 -46.04 6.06 6.08
C ASN A 299 -46.95 4.93 6.55
N ILE A 300 -48.19 5.24 6.92
CA ILE A 300 -49.20 4.25 7.29
C ILE A 300 -50.02 3.92 6.05
N LYS A 301 -50.20 2.63 5.76
CA LYS A 301 -51.04 2.13 4.69
C LYS A 301 -52.10 1.18 5.26
N PRO A 302 -53.29 1.11 4.65
CA PRO A 302 -54.25 0.06 4.98
C PRO A 302 -53.59 -1.30 4.73
N GLY A 303 -53.71 -2.20 5.72
CA GLY A 303 -53.20 -3.56 5.65
C GLY A 303 -54.29 -4.54 5.19
N ASN A 304 -54.07 -5.82 5.48
CA ASN A 304 -54.98 -6.88 5.06
C ASN A 304 -56.06 -7.14 6.12
N ILE A 305 -57.19 -7.68 5.68
CA ILE A 305 -58.19 -8.30 6.55
C ILE A 305 -57.68 -9.71 6.88
N ARG A 306 -57.51 -9.99 8.17
CA ARG A 306 -57.02 -11.30 8.62
C ARG A 306 -58.11 -12.35 8.45
N LYS A 307 -57.78 -13.44 7.74
CA LYS A 307 -58.71 -14.55 7.47
C LYS A 307 -59.20 -15.27 8.73
N THR A 308 -58.43 -15.22 9.82
CA THR A 308 -58.72 -15.99 11.05
C THR A 308 -59.74 -15.35 11.97
N ASP A 309 -59.74 -14.02 12.06
CA ASP A 309 -60.49 -13.25 13.06
C ASP A 309 -61.25 -12.05 12.45
N GLY A 310 -61.18 -11.85 11.13
CA GLY A 310 -61.82 -10.73 10.43
C GLY A 310 -61.26 -9.35 10.76
N LEU A 311 -60.22 -9.27 11.60
CA LEU A 311 -59.67 -8.00 12.07
C LEU A 311 -58.87 -7.30 10.95
N LYS A 312 -59.11 -5.99 10.82
CA LYS A 312 -58.35 -5.12 9.92
C LYS A 312 -56.99 -4.80 10.50
N THR A 313 -55.97 -4.85 9.64
CA THR A 313 -54.60 -4.47 10.00
C THR A 313 -54.19 -3.17 9.31
N GLN A 314 -53.27 -2.45 9.92
CA GLN A 314 -52.55 -1.31 9.36
C GLN A 314 -51.09 -1.69 9.17
N LYS A 315 -50.51 -1.26 8.04
CA LYS A 315 -49.13 -1.52 7.68
C LYS A 315 -48.32 -0.24 7.81
N PHE A 316 -47.28 -0.28 8.61
CA PHE A 316 -46.31 0.79 8.77
C PHE A 316 -45.14 0.52 7.85
N VAL A 317 -44.88 1.42 6.89
CA VAL A 317 -43.81 1.29 5.90
C VAL A 317 -42.78 2.38 6.14
N PHE A 318 -41.57 1.97 6.51
CA PHE A 318 -40.42 2.86 6.67
C PHE A 318 -39.66 2.98 5.36
N ASP A 319 -39.37 4.21 4.97
CA ASP A 319 -38.56 4.58 3.82
C ASP A 319 -37.27 5.24 4.32
N ILE A 320 -36.14 4.55 4.18
CA ILE A 320 -34.81 5.11 4.48
C ILE A 320 -34.39 5.99 3.30
N SER A 321 -33.95 7.22 3.58
CA SER A 321 -33.57 8.17 2.53
C SER A 321 -32.46 7.59 1.63
N ASN A 322 -32.64 7.73 0.32
CA ASN A 322 -31.67 7.32 -0.70
C ASN A 322 -30.52 8.32 -0.90
N LYS A 323 -30.41 9.35 -0.04
CA LYS A 323 -29.26 10.27 -0.06
C LYS A 323 -27.97 9.47 0.15
N ASN A 324 -26.94 9.84 -0.60
CA ASN A 324 -25.63 9.19 -0.60
C ASN A 324 -25.04 9.01 0.82
N TYR A 325 -25.11 10.04 1.66
CA TYR A 325 -24.59 10.00 3.03
C TYR A 325 -25.39 9.04 3.93
N THR A 326 -26.73 9.13 3.90
CA THR A 326 -27.63 8.25 4.65
C THR A 326 -27.43 6.78 4.25
N PHE A 327 -27.36 6.52 2.94
CA PHE A 327 -27.09 5.18 2.41
C PHE A 327 -25.73 4.65 2.90
N TYR A 328 -24.66 5.45 2.81
CA TYR A 328 -23.35 5.07 3.31
C TYR A 328 -23.37 4.74 4.80
N ARG A 329 -24.03 5.57 5.63
CA ARG A 329 -24.19 5.31 7.07
C ARG A 329 -24.97 4.03 7.33
N PHE A 330 -26.01 3.76 6.56
CA PHE A 330 -26.78 2.51 6.65
C PHE A 330 -25.91 1.29 6.37
N VAL A 331 -25.23 1.22 5.22
CA VAL A 331 -24.44 0.03 4.86
C VAL A 331 -23.14 -0.12 5.67
N SER A 332 -22.60 0.98 6.22
CA SER A 332 -21.38 0.94 7.04
C SER A 332 -21.64 0.62 8.51
N LYS A 333 -22.77 1.09 9.09
CA LYS A 333 -23.08 0.89 10.50
C LYS A 333 -24.03 -0.28 10.73
N ILE A 334 -25.17 -0.29 10.02
CA ILE A 334 -26.27 -1.24 10.23
C ILE A 334 -26.09 -2.46 9.33
N GLY A 335 -26.28 -2.29 8.01
CA GLY A 335 -26.29 -3.41 7.07
C GLY A 335 -27.41 -4.42 7.36
N PHE A 336 -27.08 -5.71 7.34
CA PHE A 336 -28.00 -6.82 7.60
C PHE A 336 -27.31 -7.90 8.43
N ARG A 337 -28.06 -8.60 9.29
CA ARG A 337 -27.62 -9.80 10.03
C ARG A 337 -28.58 -10.95 9.81
N TYR A 338 -28.11 -12.18 9.99
CA TYR A 338 -28.89 -13.42 9.80
C TYR A 338 -29.59 -13.49 8.42
N HIS A 339 -28.98 -12.88 7.40
CA HIS A 339 -29.40 -13.04 6.02
C HIS A 339 -28.20 -12.86 5.09
N ASN A 340 -27.48 -13.96 4.82
CA ASN A 340 -26.18 -13.94 4.16
C ASN A 340 -26.19 -13.17 2.82
N GLU A 341 -27.19 -13.41 1.96
CA GLU A 341 -27.28 -12.73 0.66
C GLU A 341 -27.43 -11.20 0.78
N LYS A 342 -28.29 -10.70 1.67
CA LYS A 342 -28.48 -9.27 1.92
C LYS A 342 -27.22 -8.65 2.51
N GLU A 343 -26.56 -9.37 3.41
CA GLU A 343 -25.32 -8.95 4.06
C GLU A 343 -24.16 -8.81 3.06
N LEU A 344 -23.95 -9.81 2.20
CA LEU A 344 -22.94 -9.77 1.13
C LEU A 344 -23.20 -8.63 0.14
N LEU A 345 -24.45 -8.43 -0.27
CA LEU A 345 -24.84 -7.33 -1.16
C LEU A 345 -24.60 -5.96 -0.52
N ALA A 346 -24.91 -5.80 0.77
CA ALA A 346 -24.65 -4.55 1.50
C ALA A 346 -23.16 -4.24 1.59
N LYS A 347 -22.32 -5.26 1.80
CA LYS A 347 -20.85 -5.10 1.75
C LYS A 347 -20.36 -4.68 0.37
N LYS A 348 -20.81 -5.34 -0.71
CA LYS A 348 -20.45 -4.93 -2.08
C LYS A 348 -20.89 -3.48 -2.36
N ALA A 349 -22.08 -3.10 -1.90
CA ALA A 349 -22.59 -1.74 -2.03
C ALA A 349 -21.74 -0.70 -1.26
N LEU A 350 -21.26 -1.03 -0.06
CA LEU A 350 -20.35 -0.19 0.72
C LEU A 350 -19.06 0.11 -0.05
N TYR A 351 -18.42 -0.92 -0.60
CA TYR A 351 -17.17 -0.74 -1.36
C TYR A 351 -17.37 -0.04 -2.70
N TYR A 352 -18.49 -0.31 -3.39
CA TYR A 352 -18.86 0.48 -4.57
C TYR A 352 -19.01 1.97 -4.24
N TYR A 353 -19.62 2.30 -3.10
CA TYR A 353 -19.73 3.68 -2.64
C TYR A 353 -18.36 4.29 -2.32
N LYS A 354 -17.50 3.57 -1.60
CA LYS A 354 -16.12 4.01 -1.29
C LYS A 354 -15.35 4.31 -2.58
N TYR A 355 -15.42 3.42 -3.57
CA TYR A 355 -14.85 3.63 -4.90
C TYR A 355 -15.34 4.91 -5.57
N LYS A 356 -16.66 5.15 -5.60
CA LYS A 356 -17.23 6.38 -6.16
C LYS A 356 -16.69 7.62 -5.45
N ARG A 357 -16.61 7.59 -4.11
CA ARG A 357 -16.09 8.70 -3.30
C ARG A 357 -14.62 8.99 -3.59
N THR A 358 -13.77 7.96 -3.70
CA THR A 358 -12.35 8.12 -4.03
C THR A 358 -12.16 8.77 -5.39
N ILE A 359 -12.92 8.33 -6.41
CA ILE A 359 -12.84 8.95 -7.75
C ILE A 359 -13.33 10.39 -7.74
N ILE A 360 -14.42 10.68 -7.02
CA ILE A 360 -14.92 12.06 -6.87
C ILE A 360 -13.82 12.94 -6.27
N HIS A 361 -13.19 12.49 -5.19
CA HIS A 361 -12.13 13.24 -4.53
C HIS A 361 -10.90 13.42 -5.45
N LYS A 362 -10.49 12.37 -6.15
CA LYS A 362 -9.39 12.44 -7.14
C LYS A 362 -9.69 13.47 -8.23
N ASN A 363 -10.91 13.48 -8.76
CA ASN A 363 -11.32 14.44 -9.78
C ASN A 363 -11.45 15.87 -9.24
N GLU A 364 -11.89 16.05 -8.00
CA GLU A 364 -11.92 17.36 -7.34
C GLU A 364 -10.50 17.91 -7.12
N ASN A 365 -9.56 17.08 -6.69
CA ASN A 365 -8.16 17.48 -6.55
C ASN A 365 -7.53 17.83 -7.90
N LEU A 366 -7.76 17.00 -8.93
CA LEU A 366 -7.31 17.27 -10.29
C LEU A 366 -7.89 18.58 -10.83
N ARG A 367 -9.18 18.82 -10.59
CA ARG A 367 -9.85 20.07 -10.93
C ARG A 367 -9.21 21.27 -10.24
N LYS A 368 -8.92 21.19 -8.93
CA LYS A 368 -8.23 22.27 -8.19
C LYS A 368 -6.85 22.55 -8.80
N LYS A 369 -6.07 21.50 -9.11
CA LYS A 369 -4.76 21.62 -9.80
C LYS A 369 -4.90 22.31 -11.16
N ILE A 370 -5.91 21.97 -11.96
CA ILE A 370 -6.18 22.61 -13.26
C ILE A 370 -6.57 24.09 -13.11
N ILE A 371 -7.40 24.43 -12.12
CA ILE A 371 -7.80 25.82 -11.86
C ILE A 371 -6.59 26.67 -11.45
N ALA A 372 -5.78 26.19 -10.50
CA ALA A 372 -4.56 26.87 -10.07
C ALA A 372 -3.56 27.03 -11.23
N PHE A 373 -3.39 25.99 -12.06
CA PHE A 373 -2.53 26.06 -13.23
C PHE A 373 -3.04 27.07 -14.28
N ARG A 374 -4.36 27.15 -14.47
CA ARG A 374 -4.97 28.14 -15.36
C ARG A 374 -4.79 29.55 -14.83
N GLU A 375 -4.88 29.77 -13.53
CA GLU A 375 -4.66 31.10 -12.92
C GLU A 375 -3.22 31.57 -13.13
N LYS A 376 -2.24 30.66 -13.07
CA LYS A 376 -0.82 30.98 -13.35
C LYS A 376 -0.51 31.22 -14.84
N THR A 377 -1.12 30.44 -15.74
CA THR A 377 -0.72 30.41 -17.17
C THR A 377 -1.68 31.13 -18.12
N HIS A 378 -2.89 31.47 -17.65
CA HIS A 378 -4.01 31.97 -18.45
C HIS A 378 -4.41 31.09 -19.65
N TYR A 379 -4.01 29.81 -19.67
CA TYR A 379 -4.30 28.92 -20.78
C TYR A 379 -5.81 28.66 -20.96
N GLY A 380 -6.23 28.64 -22.22
CA GLY A 380 -7.58 28.24 -22.62
C GLY A 380 -7.79 26.72 -22.57
N LYS A 381 -9.05 26.28 -22.65
CA LYS A 381 -9.47 24.87 -22.53
C LYS A 381 -8.69 23.87 -23.38
N ILE A 382 -8.26 24.25 -24.59
CA ILE A 382 -7.56 23.38 -25.54
C ILE A 382 -6.11 23.12 -25.07
N ARG A 383 -5.41 24.16 -24.60
CA ARG A 383 -4.04 24.01 -24.08
C ARG A 383 -4.03 23.23 -22.77
N LEU A 384 -4.99 23.49 -21.88
CA LEU A 384 -5.16 22.72 -20.65
C LEU A 384 -5.48 21.25 -20.92
N SER A 385 -6.31 20.97 -21.95
CA SER A 385 -6.63 19.61 -22.38
C SER A 385 -5.40 18.82 -22.80
N LYS A 386 -4.51 19.45 -23.59
CA LYS A 386 -3.25 18.85 -23.99
C LYS A 386 -2.30 18.65 -22.81
N HIS A 387 -2.20 19.63 -21.91
CA HIS A 387 -1.27 19.56 -20.77
C HIS A 387 -1.65 18.47 -19.76
N PHE A 388 -2.93 18.36 -19.42
CA PHE A 388 -3.41 17.38 -18.43
C PHE A 388 -3.87 16.06 -19.06
N ASN A 389 -3.78 15.92 -20.38
CA ASN A 389 -4.27 14.77 -21.14
C ASN A 389 -5.74 14.41 -20.82
N LEU A 390 -6.62 15.42 -20.83
CA LEU A 390 -8.05 15.27 -20.52
C LEU A 390 -8.93 15.76 -21.68
N PRO A 391 -10.15 15.21 -21.87
CA PRO A 391 -11.06 15.67 -22.91
C PRO A 391 -11.39 17.17 -22.77
N PRO A 392 -11.37 17.96 -23.86
CA PRO A 392 -11.65 19.41 -23.81
C PRO A 392 -13.03 19.74 -23.24
N GLY A 393 -14.02 18.86 -23.47
CA GLY A 393 -15.38 19.00 -22.92
C GLY A 393 -15.40 18.91 -21.39
N LEU A 394 -14.61 18.00 -20.80
CA LEU A 394 -14.53 17.85 -19.35
C LEU A 394 -13.94 19.11 -18.70
N ILE A 395 -12.87 19.65 -19.28
CA ILE A 395 -12.22 20.88 -18.81
C ILE A 395 -13.16 22.08 -18.97
N LYS A 396 -13.88 22.18 -20.10
CA LYS A 396 -14.89 23.25 -20.29
C LYS A 396 -15.90 23.24 -19.14
N ASN A 397 -16.45 22.07 -18.82
CA ASN A 397 -17.48 21.94 -17.80
C ASN A 397 -16.93 22.22 -16.39
N TRP A 398 -15.72 21.74 -16.10
CA TRP A 398 -15.07 21.99 -14.82
C TRP A 398 -14.78 23.48 -14.61
N ILE A 399 -14.38 24.20 -15.65
CA ILE A 399 -13.92 25.58 -15.53
C ILE A 399 -15.06 26.60 -15.68
N TYR A 400 -15.90 26.46 -16.71
CA TYR A 400 -16.86 27.49 -17.12
C TYR A 400 -18.27 27.19 -16.59
N ASP A 401 -18.78 25.97 -16.75
CA ASP A 401 -20.16 25.64 -16.39
C ASP A 401 -20.38 25.60 -14.87
N PHE A 402 -19.32 25.31 -14.10
CA PHE A 402 -19.35 25.34 -12.64
C PHE A 402 -19.48 26.75 -12.05
N LYS A 403 -18.82 27.76 -12.65
CA LYS A 403 -18.94 29.17 -12.21
C LYS A 403 -20.35 29.71 -12.46
N ALA A 404 -21.00 29.30 -13.55
CA ALA A 404 -22.36 29.70 -13.89
C ALA A 404 -23.43 29.10 -12.95
N HIS A 405 -23.20 27.91 -12.40
CA HIS A 405 -24.15 27.20 -11.55
C HIS A 405 -23.74 27.21 -10.07
N LYS A 406 -23.76 28.39 -9.43
CA LYS A 406 -23.55 28.58 -7.97
C LYS A 406 -24.50 27.78 -7.05
N ARG A 407 -25.45 27.00 -7.60
CA ARG A 407 -26.47 26.25 -6.85
C ARG A 407 -26.07 24.81 -6.45
N SER A 408 -24.94 24.27 -6.91
CA SER A 408 -24.50 22.92 -6.53
C SER A 408 -23.18 22.96 -5.76
N LYS A 409 -23.24 22.82 -4.42
CA LYS A 409 -22.06 22.71 -3.53
C LYS A 409 -21.14 21.51 -3.83
N SER A 410 -21.53 20.62 -4.73
CA SER A 410 -20.75 19.44 -5.12
C SER A 410 -20.77 19.27 -6.64
N ALA A 411 -19.63 19.54 -7.29
CA ALA A 411 -19.43 19.38 -8.74
C ALA A 411 -19.33 17.91 -9.19
N GLY A 412 -19.16 16.95 -8.27
CA GLY A 412 -18.49 15.68 -8.60
C GLY A 412 -19.33 14.53 -9.16
N LEU A 413 -20.67 14.59 -9.16
CA LEU A 413 -21.49 13.37 -9.38
C LEU A 413 -22.10 13.21 -10.78
N ARG A 414 -22.28 14.29 -11.56
CA ARG A 414 -23.10 14.22 -12.80
C ARG A 414 -22.35 13.75 -14.05
N GLN A 415 -21.02 13.87 -14.11
CA GLN A 415 -20.27 13.62 -15.35
C GLN A 415 -19.06 12.70 -15.21
N VAL A 416 -18.80 12.17 -14.01
CA VAL A 416 -17.80 11.12 -13.83
C VAL A 416 -18.39 9.79 -14.29
N HIS A 417 -17.77 9.16 -15.29
CA HIS A 417 -18.23 7.87 -15.81
C HIS A 417 -17.91 6.75 -14.81
N PHE A 418 -18.81 6.51 -13.85
CA PHE A 418 -18.75 5.29 -13.03
C PHE A 418 -19.28 4.08 -13.81
N PRO A 419 -18.67 2.89 -13.66
CA PRO A 419 -19.30 1.64 -14.09
C PRO A 419 -20.63 1.43 -13.35
N SER A 420 -21.54 0.66 -13.94
CA SER A 420 -22.74 0.21 -13.24
C SER A 420 -22.34 -0.65 -12.02
N PHE A 421 -23.22 -0.77 -11.03
CA PHE A 421 -22.93 -1.61 -9.86
C PHE A 421 -22.59 -3.06 -10.25
N LEU A 422 -23.28 -3.60 -11.26
CA LEU A 422 -23.04 -4.95 -11.75
C LEU A 422 -21.69 -5.09 -12.45
N GLU A 423 -21.32 -4.14 -13.32
CA GLU A 423 -19.99 -4.10 -13.95
C GLU A 423 -18.88 -3.97 -12.91
N TRP A 424 -19.09 -3.13 -11.89
CA TRP A 424 -18.14 -2.97 -10.81
C TRP A 424 -17.96 -4.28 -10.02
N CYS A 425 -19.06 -4.95 -9.66
CA CYS A 425 -19.02 -6.24 -8.99
C CYS A 425 -18.28 -7.30 -9.82
N LYS A 426 -18.50 -7.36 -11.14
CA LYS A 426 -17.79 -8.30 -12.02
C LYS A 426 -16.28 -8.03 -12.07
N LYS A 427 -15.87 -6.77 -11.97
CA LYS A 427 -14.46 -6.38 -12.05
C LYS A 427 -13.72 -6.52 -10.72
N TYR A 428 -14.35 -6.14 -9.61
CA TYR A 428 -13.70 -5.95 -8.31
C TYR A 428 -14.19 -6.89 -7.22
N SER A 429 -15.02 -7.89 -7.52
CA SER A 429 -15.45 -8.85 -6.52
C SER A 429 -15.67 -10.24 -7.11
N ASP A 430 -15.57 -11.24 -6.25
CA ASP A 430 -16.06 -12.59 -6.50
C ASP A 430 -17.03 -13.00 -5.37
N PRO A 431 -17.37 -14.30 -5.18
CA PRO A 431 -18.21 -14.73 -4.06
C PRO A 431 -17.60 -14.51 -2.66
N TYR A 432 -16.27 -14.47 -2.55
CA TYR A 432 -15.52 -14.51 -1.29
C TYR A 432 -14.75 -13.21 -0.99
N PHE A 433 -14.29 -12.51 -2.02
CA PHE A 433 -13.40 -11.36 -1.90
C PHE A 433 -13.89 -10.13 -2.68
N ILE A 434 -13.49 -8.98 -2.17
CA ILE A 434 -13.42 -7.71 -2.92
C ILE A 434 -11.95 -7.42 -3.19
N TYR A 435 -11.62 -7.17 -4.45
CA TYR A 435 -10.28 -6.84 -4.91
C TYR A 435 -10.12 -5.33 -4.97
N ASP A 436 -9.29 -4.80 -4.08
CA ASP A 436 -9.07 -3.38 -3.88
C ASP A 436 -7.74 -2.94 -4.52
N PRO A 437 -7.79 -2.16 -5.62
CA PRO A 437 -6.56 -1.74 -6.31
C PRO A 437 -5.69 -0.85 -5.44
N VAL A 438 -4.38 -1.05 -5.51
CA VAL A 438 -3.39 -0.20 -4.84
C VAL A 438 -3.36 1.17 -5.52
N LEU A 439 -3.45 2.23 -4.71
CA LEU A 439 -3.37 3.62 -5.15
C LEU A 439 -1.91 4.10 -5.16
N ASN A 440 -1.18 3.84 -4.07
CA ASN A 440 0.24 4.17 -3.95
C ASN A 440 0.93 3.29 -2.88
N ILE A 441 2.25 3.25 -2.97
CA ILE A 441 3.15 2.63 -1.99
C ILE A 441 4.21 3.67 -1.65
N LYS A 442 4.30 4.08 -0.39
CA LYS A 442 5.22 5.13 0.07
C LYS A 442 6.15 4.58 1.16
N TYR A 443 7.46 4.78 1.00
CA TYR A 443 8.42 4.49 2.06
C TYR A 443 8.23 5.47 3.24
N ILE A 444 8.28 4.97 4.47
CA ILE A 444 8.06 5.77 5.69
C ILE A 444 9.15 5.57 6.76
N GLY A 445 10.33 5.11 6.37
CA GLY A 445 11.46 4.92 7.28
C GLY A 445 11.51 3.55 7.95
N GLN A 446 12.45 3.41 8.87
CA GLN A 446 12.56 2.24 9.73
C GLN A 446 11.56 2.32 10.89
N LYS A 447 10.82 1.23 11.11
CA LYS A 447 9.88 1.13 12.23
C LYS A 447 9.94 -0.25 12.87
N GLN A 448 9.42 -0.32 14.08
CA GLN A 448 9.23 -1.57 14.80
C GLN A 448 8.14 -2.41 14.12
N VAL A 449 8.52 -3.62 13.73
CA VAL A 449 7.65 -4.57 13.03
C VAL A 449 7.45 -5.85 13.83
N TYR A 450 6.29 -6.46 13.62
CA TYR A 450 5.76 -7.62 14.32
C TYR A 450 5.36 -8.67 13.29
N ASN A 451 5.22 -9.89 13.77
CA ASN A 451 4.90 -11.01 12.90
C ASN A 451 4.14 -12.09 13.66
N LEU A 452 3.32 -12.84 12.93
CA LEU A 452 2.36 -13.78 13.44
C LEU A 452 2.31 -15.02 12.54
N SER A 453 2.29 -16.19 13.16
CA SER A 453 2.03 -17.45 12.46
C SER A 453 0.66 -18.02 12.85
N THR A 454 -0.06 -18.50 11.86
CA THR A 454 -1.41 -19.09 11.99
C THR A 454 -1.48 -20.42 11.25
N LEU A 455 -2.47 -21.25 11.59
CA LEU A 455 -2.67 -22.61 11.05
C LEU A 455 -2.81 -22.63 9.52
N ASN A 456 -3.68 -21.77 8.97
CA ASN A 456 -3.97 -21.69 7.53
C ASN A 456 -2.95 -20.86 6.74
N ALA A 457 -1.83 -20.48 7.38
CA ALA A 457 -0.76 -19.69 6.80
C ALA A 457 -1.17 -18.30 6.25
N ASN A 458 -2.25 -17.73 6.78
CA ASN A 458 -2.74 -16.41 6.42
C ASN A 458 -3.56 -15.82 7.58
N PHE A 459 -3.79 -14.52 7.55
CA PHE A 459 -4.69 -13.85 8.48
C PHE A 459 -5.20 -12.53 7.90
N ILE A 460 -6.23 -11.95 8.53
CA ILE A 460 -6.77 -10.65 8.11
C ILE A 460 -6.10 -9.52 8.90
N ALA A 461 -5.43 -8.63 8.19
CA ALA A 461 -4.74 -7.45 8.72
C ALA A 461 -5.29 -6.17 8.09
N ASN A 462 -5.74 -5.21 8.89
CA ASN A 462 -6.41 -3.97 8.44
C ASN A 462 -7.50 -4.22 7.38
N GLY A 463 -8.23 -5.34 7.53
CA GLY A 463 -9.31 -5.74 6.63
C GLY A 463 -8.88 -6.41 5.32
N VAL A 464 -7.58 -6.68 5.10
CA VAL A 464 -7.09 -7.40 3.91
C VAL A 464 -6.46 -8.74 4.28
N LEU A 465 -6.52 -9.70 3.38
CA LEU A 465 -5.93 -11.02 3.56
C LEU A 465 -4.42 -10.98 3.25
N VAL A 466 -3.61 -11.25 4.26
CA VAL A 466 -2.14 -11.28 4.16
C VAL A 466 -1.62 -12.67 4.48
N HIS A 467 -0.45 -13.01 3.93
CA HIS A 467 0.21 -14.27 4.22
C HIS A 467 0.85 -14.21 5.61
N ASN A 468 0.95 -15.36 6.28
CA ASN A 468 1.79 -15.46 7.46
C ASN A 468 3.28 -15.28 7.07
N CYS A 469 4.15 -15.08 8.04
CA CYS A 469 5.53 -15.44 7.78
C CYS A 469 5.67 -16.96 7.90
N PRO A 470 6.25 -17.65 6.90
CA PRO A 470 6.52 -19.07 7.03
C PRO A 470 7.35 -19.29 8.29
N GLU A 471 6.97 -20.32 9.05
CA GLU A 471 7.81 -20.79 10.12
C GLU A 471 9.17 -21.19 9.56
N ARG A 472 10.20 -20.94 10.36
CA ARG A 472 11.38 -21.80 10.43
C ARG A 472 10.92 -23.21 10.83
N SER A 473 10.40 -23.99 9.89
CA SER A 473 10.29 -25.43 10.06
C SER A 473 11.58 -26.05 9.54
N PHE A 474 12.35 -26.65 10.45
CA PHE A 474 13.43 -27.61 10.13
C PHE A 474 12.82 -28.89 9.54
N GLY A 475 12.11 -28.76 8.42
CA GLY A 475 11.53 -29.86 7.64
C GLY A 475 11.77 -29.61 6.15
N GLU A 476 11.63 -30.66 5.33
CA GLU A 476 11.75 -30.54 3.88
C GLU A 476 10.74 -29.52 3.35
N SER A 477 11.23 -28.40 2.81
CA SER A 477 10.37 -27.43 2.12
C SER A 477 9.70 -28.12 0.92
N LYS A 478 8.44 -27.77 0.59
CA LYS A 478 7.75 -28.30 -0.61
C LYS A 478 8.58 -28.09 -1.89
N SER A 479 9.37 -27.01 -1.92
CA SER A 479 10.31 -26.69 -2.99
C SER A 479 11.59 -27.52 -2.99
N SER A 480 11.99 -28.17 -1.89
CA SER A 480 13.28 -28.87 -1.77
C SER A 480 13.40 -30.02 -2.76
N ALA A 481 12.34 -30.80 -2.96
CA ALA A 481 12.31 -31.88 -3.96
C ALA A 481 12.48 -31.34 -5.38
N ILE A 482 11.77 -30.24 -5.70
CA ILE A 482 11.83 -29.58 -7.01
C ILE A 482 13.22 -28.98 -7.24
N ILE A 483 13.76 -28.24 -6.28
CA ILE A 483 15.08 -27.61 -6.37
C ILE A 483 16.18 -28.67 -6.51
N ARG A 484 16.12 -29.78 -5.76
CA ARG A 484 17.06 -30.91 -5.94
C ARG A 484 16.96 -31.50 -7.33
N GLN A 485 15.75 -31.73 -7.85
CA GLN A 485 15.56 -32.26 -9.19
C GLN A 485 16.10 -31.29 -10.26
N VAL A 486 15.83 -30.00 -10.12
CA VAL A 486 16.34 -28.94 -10.99
C VAL A 486 17.87 -28.88 -10.94
N ALA A 487 18.47 -28.97 -9.75
CA ALA A 487 19.92 -28.97 -9.58
C ALA A 487 20.58 -30.22 -10.19
N ALA A 488 19.97 -31.40 -10.05
CA ALA A 488 20.51 -32.66 -10.55
C ALA A 488 20.33 -32.85 -12.07
N GLU A 489 19.20 -32.43 -12.63
CA GLU A 489 18.82 -32.76 -14.01
C GLU A 489 18.76 -31.54 -14.94
N GLY A 490 18.62 -30.32 -14.40
CA GLY A 490 18.39 -29.10 -15.17
C GLY A 490 19.43 -28.82 -16.25
N ARG A 491 20.70 -29.13 -15.96
CA ARG A 491 21.81 -28.99 -16.90
C ARG A 491 21.64 -29.82 -18.17
N LYS A 492 21.01 -31.01 -18.09
CA LYS A 492 20.71 -31.86 -19.25
C LYS A 492 19.71 -31.21 -20.21
N PHE A 493 18.99 -30.20 -19.74
CA PHE A 493 17.89 -29.56 -20.46
C PHE A 493 18.16 -28.07 -20.79
N GLY A 494 19.42 -27.61 -20.65
CA GLY A 494 19.82 -26.24 -20.95
C GLY A 494 19.21 -25.20 -19.98
N MET A 495 18.99 -25.61 -18.72
CA MET A 495 18.55 -24.72 -17.64
C MET A 495 19.71 -24.52 -16.66
N GLY A 496 20.12 -23.27 -16.46
CA GLY A 496 21.05 -22.89 -15.40
C GLY A 496 20.30 -22.56 -14.11
N LEU A 497 20.92 -22.80 -12.96
CA LEU A 497 20.38 -22.51 -11.64
C LEU A 497 21.31 -21.53 -10.91
N CYS A 498 20.74 -20.50 -10.30
CA CYS A 498 21.41 -19.56 -9.42
C CYS A 498 20.67 -19.51 -8.09
N LEU A 499 21.38 -19.81 -7.00
CA LEU A 499 20.85 -19.74 -5.65
C LEU A 499 21.50 -18.55 -4.95
N ILE A 500 20.66 -17.66 -4.41
CA ILE A 500 21.07 -16.49 -3.64
C ILE A 500 20.48 -16.65 -2.24
N SER A 501 21.34 -16.72 -1.21
CA SER A 501 20.91 -16.96 0.16
C SER A 501 21.79 -16.18 1.14
N GLN A 502 21.15 -15.64 2.18
CA GLN A 502 21.84 -15.06 3.32
C GLN A 502 22.17 -16.11 4.40
N ARG A 503 21.58 -17.32 4.29
CA ARG A 503 21.74 -18.44 5.21
C ARG A 503 21.99 -19.75 4.45
N PRO A 504 23.19 -19.95 3.88
CA PRO A 504 23.56 -21.16 3.15
C PRO A 504 23.27 -22.46 3.90
N SER A 505 23.36 -22.48 5.23
CA SER A 505 23.03 -23.67 6.04
C SER A 505 21.58 -24.15 5.92
N ARG A 506 20.67 -23.34 5.37
CA ARG A 506 19.26 -23.67 5.15
C ARG A 506 18.95 -24.18 3.74
N VAL A 507 19.88 -24.03 2.81
CA VAL A 507 19.72 -24.53 1.45
C VAL A 507 20.02 -26.03 1.46
N ASP A 508 19.28 -26.79 0.64
CA ASP A 508 19.46 -28.23 0.51
C ASP A 508 20.92 -28.55 0.12
N LYS A 509 21.57 -29.46 0.86
CA LYS A 509 22.98 -29.80 0.66
C LYS A 509 23.28 -30.22 -0.78
N SER A 510 22.37 -30.98 -1.40
CA SER A 510 22.53 -31.43 -2.79
C SER A 510 22.38 -30.26 -3.77
N ALA A 511 21.56 -29.26 -3.46
CA ALA A 511 21.43 -28.07 -4.29
C ALA A 511 22.69 -27.17 -4.21
N ILE A 512 23.29 -27.04 -3.02
CA ILE A 512 24.56 -26.31 -2.84
C ILE A 512 25.69 -27.05 -3.56
N SER A 513 25.82 -28.38 -3.39
CA SER A 513 26.90 -29.17 -4.01
C SER A 513 26.82 -29.23 -5.53
N GLN A 514 25.62 -29.13 -6.10
CA GLN A 514 25.43 -29.09 -7.56
C GLN A 514 25.59 -27.68 -8.14
N SER A 515 25.74 -26.65 -7.29
CA SER A 515 26.06 -25.28 -7.72
C SER A 515 27.57 -25.14 -7.87
N SER A 516 28.07 -25.48 -9.06
CA SER A 516 29.50 -25.60 -9.34
C SER A 516 30.28 -24.30 -9.15
N THR A 517 29.68 -23.15 -9.45
CA THR A 517 30.30 -21.84 -9.23
C THR A 517 29.70 -21.19 -7.99
N GLN A 518 30.53 -20.89 -7.00
CA GLN A 518 30.09 -20.19 -5.80
C GLN A 518 30.76 -18.82 -5.69
N ILE A 519 29.96 -17.82 -5.33
CA ILE A 519 30.42 -16.47 -5.05
C ILE A 519 30.05 -16.19 -3.59
N ILE A 520 31.05 -16.14 -2.72
CA ILE A 520 30.90 -16.08 -1.27
C ILE A 520 31.31 -14.69 -0.81
N LEU A 521 30.35 -13.96 -0.27
CA LEU A 521 30.59 -12.70 0.42
C LEU A 521 30.93 -12.97 1.89
N LYS A 522 31.20 -11.92 2.66
CA LYS A 522 31.49 -12.04 4.10
C LYS A 522 30.37 -12.82 4.82
N VAL A 523 30.71 -13.97 5.39
CA VAL A 523 29.79 -14.78 6.23
C VAL A 523 30.43 -14.99 7.59
N THR A 524 29.72 -14.64 8.66
CA THR A 524 30.22 -14.72 10.04
C THR A 524 29.65 -15.90 10.83
N ASN A 525 28.56 -16.50 10.38
CA ASN A 525 27.90 -17.56 11.14
C ASN A 525 28.60 -18.92 10.96
N PRO A 526 28.97 -19.61 12.06
CA PRO A 526 29.75 -20.86 11.97
C PRO A 526 29.00 -22.01 11.28
N ASN A 527 27.67 -22.07 11.37
CA ASN A 527 26.90 -23.12 10.69
C ASN A 527 26.82 -22.86 9.18
N ASP A 528 26.71 -21.58 8.78
CA ASP A 528 26.71 -21.18 7.38
C ASP A 528 28.08 -21.42 6.75
N ILE A 529 29.17 -21.10 7.48
CA ILE A 529 30.55 -21.38 7.05
C ILE A 529 30.77 -22.88 6.87
N LYS A 530 30.32 -23.72 7.82
CA LYS A 530 30.40 -25.18 7.68
C LYS A 530 29.62 -25.70 6.47
N ALA A 531 28.44 -25.14 6.20
CA ALA A 531 27.66 -25.55 5.04
C ALA A 531 28.37 -25.20 3.72
N ILE A 532 29.00 -24.03 3.66
CA ILE A 532 29.85 -23.61 2.53
C ILE A 532 31.08 -24.52 2.43
N SER A 533 31.81 -24.75 3.53
CA SER A 533 33.06 -25.52 3.50
C SER A 533 32.84 -26.99 3.16
N HIS A 534 31.74 -27.60 3.58
CA HIS A 534 31.36 -28.95 3.17
C HIS A 534 30.99 -29.07 1.68
N SER A 535 30.67 -27.95 1.01
CA SER A 535 30.31 -27.94 -0.41
C SER A 535 31.49 -27.63 -1.34
N LEU A 536 32.63 -27.21 -0.79
CA LEU A 536 33.80 -26.77 -1.53
C LEU A 536 34.88 -27.84 -1.53
N GLU A 537 35.37 -28.19 -2.71
CA GLU A 537 36.54 -29.07 -2.86
C GLU A 537 37.82 -28.24 -2.61
N GLY A 538 38.77 -28.77 -1.83
CA GLY A 538 40.10 -28.18 -1.65
C GLY A 538 40.29 -27.14 -0.53
N ILE A 539 39.43 -27.10 0.50
CA ILE A 539 39.55 -26.11 1.59
C ILE A 539 40.50 -26.53 2.72
N THR A 540 41.28 -25.54 3.19
CA THR A 540 42.05 -25.60 4.43
C THR A 540 41.37 -24.76 5.54
N LEU A 541 41.69 -25.02 6.82
CA LEU A 541 41.22 -24.19 7.96
C LEU A 541 41.53 -22.69 7.81
N HIS A 542 42.46 -22.33 6.92
CA HIS A 542 42.81 -20.95 6.61
C HIS A 542 41.68 -20.23 5.85
N THR A 543 41.10 -20.87 4.83
CA THR A 543 40.04 -20.29 3.99
C THR A 543 38.75 -20.03 4.78
N GLU A 544 38.42 -20.86 5.77
CA GLU A 544 37.27 -20.60 6.65
C GLU A 544 37.42 -19.31 7.47
N LYS A 545 38.65 -19.00 7.90
CA LYS A 545 38.97 -17.74 8.60
C LYS A 545 38.99 -16.55 7.64
N GLU A 546 39.38 -16.76 6.38
CA GLU A 546 39.32 -15.71 5.36
C GLU A 546 37.89 -15.29 5.05
N ILE A 547 36.95 -16.24 4.90
CA ILE A 547 35.52 -15.97 4.65
C ILE A 547 34.91 -15.05 5.73
N GLN A 548 35.32 -15.22 6.98
CA GLN A 548 34.85 -14.39 8.11
C GLN A 548 35.35 -12.94 8.03
N ASN A 549 36.51 -12.72 7.40
CA ASN A 549 37.24 -11.46 7.40
C ASN A 549 37.28 -10.78 6.02
N ILE A 550 36.48 -11.23 5.04
CA ILE A 550 36.39 -10.59 3.72
C ILE A 550 35.97 -9.12 3.87
N PRO A 551 36.71 -8.15 3.28
CA PRO A 551 36.35 -6.75 3.29
C PRO A 551 35.14 -6.45 2.39
N ILE A 552 34.45 -5.33 2.66
CA ILE A 552 33.29 -4.90 1.86
C ILE A 552 33.76 -4.61 0.43
N GLY A 553 33.03 -5.13 -0.56
CA GLY A 553 33.39 -4.99 -1.98
C GLY A 553 34.28 -6.11 -2.52
N THR A 554 34.62 -7.12 -1.71
CA THR A 554 35.37 -8.30 -2.14
C THR A 554 34.49 -9.56 -1.99
N ALA A 555 34.72 -10.55 -2.85
CA ALA A 555 34.10 -11.88 -2.75
C ALA A 555 35.12 -12.98 -2.99
N LEU A 556 34.90 -14.13 -2.37
CA LEU A 556 35.62 -15.35 -2.66
C LEU A 556 34.86 -16.12 -3.76
N VAL A 557 35.53 -16.39 -4.88
CA VAL A 557 34.95 -17.13 -6.02
C VAL A 557 35.61 -18.48 -6.12
N THR A 558 34.80 -19.53 -6.25
CA THR A 558 35.26 -20.92 -6.34
C THR A 558 34.57 -21.68 -7.47
N GLY A 559 35.22 -22.76 -7.94
CA GLY A 559 34.66 -23.74 -8.88
C GLY A 559 34.67 -23.36 -10.36
N ILE A 560 34.99 -22.11 -10.70
CA ILE A 560 35.42 -21.73 -12.08
C ILE A 560 36.95 -21.80 -12.24
N VAL A 561 37.65 -21.89 -11.11
CA VAL A 561 39.12 -21.94 -10.96
C VAL A 561 39.46 -23.01 -9.93
N ASP A 562 40.61 -23.66 -10.10
CA ASP A 562 41.03 -24.79 -9.26
C ASP A 562 41.36 -24.36 -7.81
N LEU A 563 41.63 -23.08 -7.59
CA LEU A 563 41.91 -22.49 -6.29
C LEU A 563 40.91 -21.37 -5.98
N PRO A 564 40.42 -21.23 -4.74
CA PRO A 564 39.59 -20.10 -4.34
C PRO A 564 40.28 -18.75 -4.61
N LEU A 565 39.61 -17.86 -5.34
CA LEU A 565 40.13 -16.53 -5.66
C LEU A 565 39.35 -15.44 -4.93
N LEU A 566 40.07 -14.57 -4.22
CA LEU A 566 39.50 -13.31 -3.73
C LEU A 566 39.48 -12.31 -4.87
N VAL A 567 38.29 -11.85 -5.23
CA VAL A 567 38.05 -10.89 -6.31
C VAL A 567 37.38 -9.63 -5.79
N ASN A 568 37.81 -8.48 -6.28
CA ASN A 568 37.12 -7.22 -6.04
C ASN A 568 35.89 -7.13 -6.93
N ILE A 569 34.73 -6.97 -6.32
CA ILE A 569 33.48 -6.74 -7.02
C ILE A 569 33.47 -5.28 -7.46
N ARG A 570 33.56 -5.08 -8.78
CA ARG A 570 33.39 -3.76 -9.38
C ARG A 570 32.05 -3.13 -9.00
N PRO A 571 31.96 -1.79 -8.97
CA PRO A 571 30.68 -1.11 -8.90
C PRO A 571 29.71 -1.62 -9.97
N ARG A 572 28.44 -1.73 -9.57
CA ARG A 572 27.36 -2.16 -10.45
C ARG A 572 27.29 -1.23 -11.66
N MET A 573 27.42 -1.79 -12.87
CA MET A 573 27.26 -1.02 -14.13
C MET A 573 25.83 -1.07 -14.71
N SER A 574 24.99 -2.00 -14.24
CA SER A 574 23.59 -2.06 -14.66
C SER A 574 22.74 -1.08 -13.86
N LYS A 575 21.75 -0.43 -14.50
CA LYS A 575 20.72 0.33 -13.76
C LYS A 575 20.01 -0.58 -12.75
N HIS A 576 19.67 -0.03 -11.58
CA HIS A 576 18.78 -0.69 -10.63
C HIS A 576 17.37 -0.77 -11.24
N GLY A 577 16.94 -1.96 -11.67
CA GLY A 577 15.59 -2.16 -12.23
C GLY A 577 14.46 -2.03 -11.18
N GLY A 578 14.83 -1.93 -9.90
CA GLY A 578 13.94 -1.66 -8.77
C GLY A 578 13.95 -0.21 -8.32
N GLU A 579 14.24 0.75 -9.21
CA GLU A 579 13.90 2.15 -8.91
C GLU A 579 12.39 2.20 -8.67
N ALA A 580 12.00 2.55 -7.43
CA ALA A 580 10.66 3.05 -7.20
C ALA A 580 10.44 4.15 -8.24
N VAL A 581 9.35 4.06 -9.02
CA VAL A 581 8.95 5.17 -9.88
C VAL A 581 8.79 6.37 -8.96
N SER A 582 9.82 7.21 -8.90
CA SER A 582 9.75 8.52 -8.28
C SER A 582 8.94 9.37 -9.23
N ALA A 583 7.62 9.14 -9.23
CA ALA A 583 6.68 10.17 -9.60
C ALA A 583 6.80 11.23 -8.51
N PHE A 584 7.81 12.07 -8.63
CA PHE A 584 7.83 13.39 -8.02
C PHE A 584 6.61 14.12 -8.57
N LEU A 585 5.52 14.05 -7.81
CA LEU A 585 4.56 15.11 -7.71
C LEU A 585 4.67 15.57 -6.27
N ASP A 586 5.21 16.77 -6.09
CA ASP A 586 5.12 17.51 -4.85
C ASP A 586 3.65 17.46 -4.38
N GLU A 587 3.42 16.77 -3.28
CA GLU A 587 2.17 16.83 -2.54
C GLU A 587 2.52 17.23 -1.13
N GLU A 588 2.41 18.55 -0.91
CA GLU A 588 2.16 19.15 0.39
C GLU A 588 1.09 18.36 1.15
N GLU A 589 1.36 18.25 2.45
CA GLU A 589 0.53 17.76 3.55
C GLU A 589 -0.95 17.49 3.23
N VAL A 590 -1.34 16.22 3.27
CA VAL A 590 -2.73 15.82 3.53
C VAL A 590 -2.72 14.65 4.50
N GLU A 591 -2.68 14.94 5.80
CA GLU A 591 -3.41 14.14 6.79
C GLU A 591 -4.35 15.02 7.62
N GLU A 592 -5.54 14.45 7.83
CA GLU A 592 -6.49 14.67 8.92
C GLU A 592 -7.01 16.08 9.22
N LYS A 593 -8.13 16.45 8.58
CA LYS A 593 -9.24 17.12 9.30
C LYS A 593 -10.59 16.58 8.78
N GLY A 594 -11.13 15.59 9.48
CA GLY A 594 -12.58 15.44 9.61
C GLY A 594 -13.04 16.45 10.66
N GLU A 595 -14.03 17.26 10.30
CA GLU A 595 -14.62 18.38 11.03
C GLU A 595 -14.79 18.12 12.55
N ASP A 596 -14.08 18.90 13.37
CA ASP A 596 -14.64 19.86 14.35
C ASP A 596 -13.50 20.71 14.97
N PHE A 597 -13.84 21.93 15.40
CA PHE A 597 -13.04 23.00 16.03
C PHE A 597 -12.45 24.12 15.15
N VAL A 598 -13.16 25.26 15.21
CA VAL A 598 -12.68 26.63 15.03
C VAL A 598 -12.38 27.20 16.43
N VAL A 599 -11.33 28.03 16.51
CA VAL A 599 -10.80 28.81 17.64
C VAL A 599 -9.88 28.08 18.64
N GLN A 600 -8.58 28.08 18.33
CA GLN A 600 -7.49 28.73 19.12
C GLN A 600 -6.14 28.27 18.53
N GLU A 601 -5.65 28.97 17.51
CA GLU A 601 -4.24 28.92 17.09
C GLU A 601 -3.73 30.36 17.05
N GLU A 602 -3.16 30.82 18.15
CA GLU A 602 -2.13 31.84 18.17
C GLU A 602 -0.91 31.24 18.89
N LYS A 603 0.27 31.41 18.29
CA LYS A 603 1.61 30.95 18.71
C LYS A 603 1.80 29.44 18.48
N TYR A 604 2.61 28.98 17.52
CA TYR A 604 3.99 29.33 17.22
C TYR A 604 4.25 29.30 15.70
N ALA A 605 4.57 30.44 15.13
CA ALA A 605 5.35 30.52 13.91
C ALA A 605 6.82 30.67 14.35
N GLU A 606 7.66 29.70 13.97
CA GLU A 606 9.09 29.94 13.81
C GLU A 606 9.53 29.29 12.49
N GLU A 607 10.32 30.07 11.76
CA GLU A 607 10.52 30.06 10.33
C GLU A 607 11.62 29.09 9.88
N GLY A 608 11.58 28.67 8.62
CA GLY A 608 12.69 27.98 7.96
C GLY A 608 12.29 27.41 6.60
N GLU A 609 12.82 28.02 5.53
CA GLU A 609 12.68 27.54 4.15
C GLU A 609 13.34 26.16 3.98
N SER A 610 12.66 25.27 3.23
CA SER A 610 13.23 23.99 2.81
C SER A 610 14.27 24.24 1.73
N ILE A 611 15.53 23.86 1.97
CA ILE A 611 16.65 24.08 1.04
C ILE A 611 17.13 22.76 0.42
N PRO A 612 17.61 22.77 -0.83
CA PRO A 612 18.23 21.62 -1.47
C PRO A 612 19.60 21.32 -0.84
N LEU A 613 19.75 20.13 -0.27
CA LEU A 613 20.91 19.70 0.51
C LEU A 613 21.57 18.45 -0.07
N VAL A 614 22.90 18.38 0.03
CA VAL A 614 23.70 17.17 -0.17
C VAL A 614 24.35 16.85 1.18
N LYS A 615 24.02 15.68 1.73
CA LYS A 615 24.52 15.26 3.05
C LYS A 615 25.89 14.61 2.94
N GLN A 616 26.76 14.88 3.91
CA GLN A 616 27.98 14.11 4.13
C GLN A 616 27.65 12.63 4.41
N GLN A 617 28.58 11.74 4.07
CA GLN A 617 28.37 10.30 4.24
C GLN A 617 28.35 9.86 5.72
N PHE A 618 29.10 10.56 6.57
CA PHE A 618 29.14 10.33 8.00
C PHE A 618 28.17 11.25 8.74
N SER A 619 27.43 10.71 9.69
CA SER A 619 26.60 11.49 10.60
C SER A 619 27.44 12.06 11.75
N GLU A 620 26.87 13.03 12.48
CA GLU A 620 27.46 13.56 13.71
C GLU A 620 27.75 12.43 14.73
N GLU A 621 26.90 11.41 14.80
CA GLU A 621 27.07 10.25 15.69
C GLU A 621 28.25 9.37 15.25
N ASP A 622 28.43 9.16 13.94
CA ASP A 622 29.55 8.40 13.39
C ASP A 622 30.89 9.10 13.67
N LEU A 623 30.93 10.44 13.56
CA LEU A 623 32.14 11.22 13.86
C LEU A 623 32.47 11.22 15.36
N LYS A 624 31.47 11.28 16.25
CA LYS A 624 31.67 11.12 17.70
C LYS A 624 32.18 9.71 18.06
N LEU A 625 31.75 8.69 17.32
CA LEU A 625 32.25 7.32 17.47
C LEU A 625 33.71 7.17 17.01
N MET A 626 34.12 7.89 15.95
CA MET A 626 35.48 7.82 15.40
C MET A 626 36.51 8.66 16.17
N HIS A 627 36.13 9.83 16.70
CA HIS A 627 37.04 10.78 17.35
C HIS A 627 36.89 10.89 18.88
N GLY A 628 35.89 10.23 19.46
CA GLY A 628 35.61 10.25 20.90
C GLY A 628 34.40 11.12 21.25
N SER A 629 33.63 10.69 22.26
CA SER A 629 32.33 11.26 22.63
C SER A 629 32.38 12.69 23.20
N THR A 630 33.56 13.22 23.51
CA THR A 630 33.78 14.58 24.04
C THR A 630 34.15 15.62 22.99
N THR A 631 34.26 15.25 21.71
CA THR A 631 34.76 16.14 20.65
C THR A 631 33.66 17.09 20.15
N ALA A 632 33.96 18.40 20.08
CA ALA A 632 33.03 19.41 19.59
C ALA A 632 32.97 19.40 18.05
N ILE A 633 31.79 19.16 17.48
CA ILE A 633 31.56 19.11 16.04
C ILE A 633 30.73 20.33 15.63
N SER A 634 31.20 21.11 14.66
CA SER A 634 30.44 22.20 14.03
C SER A 634 29.92 21.78 12.66
N LEU A 635 28.66 22.13 12.35
CA LEU A 635 28.03 21.87 11.06
C LEU A 635 27.97 23.15 10.23
N GLU A 636 28.60 23.12 9.07
CA GLU A 636 28.64 24.22 8.09
C GLU A 636 27.87 23.83 6.82
N LEU A 637 27.21 24.81 6.21
CA LEU A 637 26.53 24.67 4.91
C LEU A 637 27.34 25.38 3.83
N ILE A 638 27.93 24.60 2.93
CA ILE A 638 28.74 25.10 1.82
C ILE A 638 27.83 25.32 0.59
N PRO A 639 27.75 26.55 0.04
CA PRO A 639 27.00 26.80 -1.20
C PRO A 639 27.65 26.06 -2.36
N SER A 640 26.88 25.26 -3.08
CA SER A 640 27.38 24.37 -4.15
C SER A 640 26.38 24.30 -5.31
N VAL A 641 26.85 23.87 -6.48
CA VAL A 641 26.00 23.66 -7.65
C VAL A 641 26.17 22.24 -8.18
N LEU A 642 25.06 21.56 -8.38
CA LEU A 642 24.98 20.29 -9.09
C LEU A 642 24.72 20.56 -10.58
N MET A 643 25.69 20.25 -11.43
CA MET A 643 25.61 20.40 -12.89
C MET A 643 25.50 19.04 -13.56
N ARG A 644 24.54 18.89 -14.47
CA ARG A 644 24.42 17.71 -15.33
C ARG A 644 25.02 18.03 -16.69
N CYS A 645 26.07 17.29 -17.05
CA CYS A 645 26.86 17.48 -18.25
C CYS A 645 26.73 16.28 -19.19
N SER A 646 27.02 16.47 -20.47
CA SER A 646 27.06 15.39 -21.46
C SER A 646 28.29 15.48 -22.35
N ARG A 647 28.90 14.32 -22.64
CA ARG A 647 30.04 14.18 -23.57
C ARG A 647 29.85 12.92 -24.40
N LYS A 648 29.90 13.04 -25.74
CA LYS A 648 29.73 11.89 -26.68
C LYS A 648 28.45 11.06 -26.46
N GLY A 649 27.38 11.66 -25.93
CA GLY A 649 26.11 10.98 -25.67
C GLY A 649 26.00 10.30 -24.29
N GLU A 650 27.06 10.33 -23.47
CA GLU A 650 27.03 9.89 -22.08
C GLU A 650 26.77 11.07 -21.15
N ASP A 651 25.80 10.91 -20.24
CA ASP A 651 25.44 11.92 -19.23
C ASP A 651 26.18 11.65 -17.92
N PHE A 652 26.74 12.69 -17.31
CA PHE A 652 27.36 12.64 -15.98
C PHE A 652 26.97 13.87 -15.15
N SER A 653 27.16 13.80 -13.83
CA SER A 653 26.85 14.90 -12.90
C SER A 653 28.09 15.32 -12.14
N LEU A 654 28.26 16.62 -11.93
CA LEU A 654 29.35 17.25 -11.18
C LEU A 654 28.77 18.08 -10.03
N LEU A 655 29.31 17.91 -8.83
CA LEU A 655 29.01 18.77 -7.69
C LEU A 655 30.18 19.72 -7.47
N ILE A 656 29.91 21.02 -7.51
CA ILE A 656 30.95 22.06 -7.46
C ILE A 656 30.73 22.95 -6.25
N ASP A 657 31.75 23.06 -5.40
CA ASP A 657 31.82 24.00 -4.30
C ASP A 657 32.06 25.43 -4.82
N LEU A 658 31.19 26.38 -4.44
CA LEU A 658 31.28 27.80 -4.81
C LEU A 658 32.11 28.66 -3.84
N VAL A 659 32.68 28.06 -2.79
CA VAL A 659 33.58 28.71 -1.84
C VAL A 659 35.02 28.51 -2.27
N ASP A 660 35.49 27.26 -2.38
CA ASP A 660 36.88 26.96 -2.72
C ASP A 660 37.09 26.59 -4.21
N LEU A 661 36.02 26.70 -5.01
CA LEU A 661 35.99 26.43 -6.45
C LEU A 661 36.53 25.02 -6.76
N GLN A 662 35.97 24.01 -6.10
CA GLN A 662 36.42 22.61 -6.23
C GLN A 662 35.31 21.72 -6.77
N VAL A 663 35.66 20.76 -7.61
CA VAL A 663 34.77 19.64 -7.95
C VAL A 663 34.86 18.61 -6.84
N ILE A 664 33.79 18.43 -6.06
CA ILE A 664 33.77 17.54 -4.90
C ILE A 664 33.83 16.09 -5.39
N GLU A 665 34.93 15.39 -5.08
CA GLU A 665 35.13 13.98 -5.44
C GLU A 665 34.85 13.06 -4.25
N LYS A 666 35.18 13.50 -3.03
CA LYS A 666 35.00 12.73 -1.80
C LYS A 666 34.01 13.43 -0.88
N MET A 667 32.89 12.74 -0.62
CA MET A 667 31.87 13.20 0.33
C MET A 667 32.20 12.88 1.79
N GLU A 668 33.31 12.20 2.06
CA GLU A 668 33.76 11.87 3.42
C GLU A 668 34.32 13.09 4.16
N ASP A 669 35.03 13.96 3.45
CA ASP A 669 35.69 15.17 3.97
C ASP A 669 35.30 16.44 3.19
N VAL A 670 34.39 16.31 2.22
CA VAL A 670 33.98 17.37 1.29
C VAL A 670 35.22 17.97 0.61
N SER A 671 36.10 17.08 0.13
CA SER A 671 37.32 17.44 -0.58
C SER A 671 37.19 17.13 -2.07
N GLY A 672 37.88 17.94 -2.87
CA GLY A 672 37.72 17.90 -4.31
C GLY A 672 38.93 18.41 -5.05
N LEU A 673 38.80 18.37 -6.37
CA LEU A 673 39.83 18.86 -7.28
C LEU A 673 39.60 20.35 -7.54
N SER A 674 40.59 21.18 -7.19
CA SER A 674 40.47 22.64 -7.31
C SER A 674 40.55 23.12 -8.77
N LEU A 675 39.58 23.92 -9.18
CA LEU A 675 39.52 24.57 -10.47
C LEU A 675 40.36 25.88 -10.50
N LEU A 676 40.90 26.33 -9.37
CA LEU A 676 41.71 27.57 -9.26
C LEU A 676 43.06 27.51 -9.98
N LYS A 677 43.57 26.31 -10.32
CA LYS A 677 44.83 26.15 -11.07
C LYS A 677 44.71 26.43 -12.57
N LEU A 678 43.50 26.73 -13.07
CA LEU A 678 43.24 27.06 -14.46
C LEU A 678 43.19 28.59 -14.62
N HIS A 679 44.23 29.20 -15.17
CA HIS A 679 44.23 30.63 -15.48
C HIS A 679 43.21 30.93 -16.59
N LEU A 680 41.99 31.35 -16.21
CA LEU A 680 40.86 31.70 -17.08
C LEU A 680 41.09 33.01 -17.86
N GLU A 681 42.21 33.14 -18.56
CA GLU A 681 42.38 34.23 -19.53
C GLU A 681 41.65 33.92 -20.84
N GLU A 682 41.12 34.96 -21.50
CA GLU A 682 40.45 34.84 -22.79
C GLU A 682 41.37 34.16 -23.83
N LEU A 683 40.87 33.06 -24.40
CA LEU A 683 41.41 32.40 -25.57
C LEU A 683 40.60 32.87 -26.78
N ASN A 684 41.26 33.10 -27.92
CA ASN A 684 40.52 33.40 -29.15
C ASN A 684 39.81 32.12 -29.65
N PHE A 685 38.77 32.28 -30.47
CA PHE A 685 37.94 31.17 -30.99
C PHE A 685 38.78 30.03 -31.64
N LYS A 686 39.87 30.38 -32.32
CA LYS A 686 40.76 29.41 -32.97
C LYS A 686 41.61 28.64 -31.94
N GLN A 687 42.12 29.30 -30.91
CA GLN A 687 42.83 28.68 -29.80
C GLN A 687 41.92 27.74 -29.00
N GLU A 688 40.65 28.13 -28.78
CA GLU A 688 39.64 27.26 -28.16
C GLU A 688 39.37 26.01 -29.02
N GLN A 689 39.23 26.18 -30.34
CA GLN A 689 39.03 25.08 -31.27
C GLN A 689 40.24 24.11 -31.25
N LEU A 690 41.47 24.62 -31.22
CA LEU A 690 42.68 23.79 -31.13
C LEU A 690 42.78 23.04 -29.80
N LEU A 691 42.50 23.72 -28.68
CA LEU A 691 42.50 23.10 -27.36
C LEU A 691 41.42 22.01 -27.25
N HIS A 692 40.25 22.22 -27.86
CA HIS A 692 39.18 21.23 -27.90
C HIS A 692 39.55 20.00 -28.75
N ILE A 693 40.27 20.18 -29.86
CA ILE A 693 40.80 19.06 -30.65
C ILE A 693 41.89 18.33 -29.85
N ALA A 694 42.80 19.06 -29.20
CA ALA A 694 43.86 18.50 -28.37
C ALA A 694 43.31 17.63 -27.22
N LEU A 695 42.27 18.09 -26.52
CA LEU A 695 41.59 17.33 -25.45
C LEU A 695 40.89 16.05 -25.96
N LYS A 696 40.55 15.95 -27.25
CA LYS A 696 39.95 14.75 -27.84
C LYS A 696 40.95 13.65 -28.15
N GLU A 697 42.20 14.01 -28.47
CA GLU A 697 43.23 13.04 -28.90
C GLU A 697 43.96 12.39 -27.70
N GLY A 698 44.01 13.03 -26.53
CA GLY A 698 44.54 12.46 -25.29
C GLY A 698 45.95 12.94 -24.91
N LYS A 699 46.73 12.09 -24.22
CA LYS A 699 48.00 12.49 -23.57
C LYS A 699 49.14 12.88 -24.52
N GLU A 700 49.27 12.19 -25.64
CA GLU A 700 50.32 12.44 -26.65
C GLU A 700 49.65 12.85 -27.95
N ILE A 701 49.98 14.04 -28.45
CA ILE A 701 49.26 14.66 -29.56
C ILE A 701 50.24 15.04 -30.67
N LYS A 702 50.09 14.40 -31.83
CA LYS A 702 50.92 14.68 -33.01
C LYS A 702 50.53 16.01 -33.64
N ALA A 703 51.53 16.85 -33.92
CA ALA A 703 51.30 18.17 -34.53
C ALA A 703 50.64 18.07 -35.92
N THR A 704 50.95 17.01 -36.68
CA THR A 704 50.39 16.75 -38.02
C THR A 704 48.89 16.43 -37.98
N GLU A 705 48.42 15.69 -36.98
CA GLU A 705 47.01 15.33 -36.83
C GLU A 705 46.17 16.51 -36.34
N LEU A 706 46.70 17.30 -35.39
CA LEU A 706 46.09 18.56 -34.95
C LEU A 706 45.95 19.54 -36.11
N PHE A 707 47.00 19.71 -36.91
CA PHE A 707 47.00 20.60 -38.05
C PHE A 707 45.93 20.18 -39.07
N ALA A 708 45.90 18.91 -39.45
CA ALA A 708 44.93 18.36 -40.40
C ALA A 708 43.46 18.53 -39.95
N LYS A 709 43.18 18.41 -38.65
CA LYS A 709 41.83 18.56 -38.08
C LYS A 709 41.45 20.02 -37.79
N SER A 710 42.42 20.93 -37.70
CA SER A 710 42.19 22.35 -37.35
C SER A 710 41.64 23.20 -38.51
N GLY A 711 41.97 22.86 -39.76
CA GLY A 711 41.61 23.65 -40.94
C GLY A 711 42.31 25.02 -41.01
N MET A 712 43.37 25.25 -40.24
CA MET A 712 44.08 26.54 -40.16
C MET A 712 45.24 26.65 -41.17
N GLN A 713 45.64 27.88 -41.48
CA GLN A 713 46.88 28.10 -42.23
C GLN A 713 48.11 27.81 -41.36
N PHE A 714 49.20 27.38 -41.99
CA PHE A 714 50.40 26.88 -41.31
C PHE A 714 50.97 27.86 -40.27
N SER A 715 51.15 29.13 -40.63
CA SER A 715 51.68 30.16 -39.74
C SER A 715 50.76 30.46 -38.54
N GLU A 716 49.45 30.44 -38.75
CA GLU A 716 48.45 30.73 -37.73
C GLU A 716 48.29 29.59 -36.72
N PHE A 717 48.42 28.35 -37.19
CA PHE A 717 48.38 27.15 -36.35
C PHE A 717 49.53 27.15 -35.33
N TYR A 718 50.78 27.28 -35.78
CA TYR A 718 51.93 27.25 -34.87
C TYR A 718 51.95 28.45 -33.92
N HIS A 719 51.53 29.63 -34.38
CA HIS A 719 51.37 30.80 -33.50
C HIS A 719 50.36 30.53 -32.38
N SER A 720 49.22 29.91 -32.69
CA SER A 720 48.19 29.57 -31.71
C SER A 720 48.65 28.48 -30.73
N MET A 721 49.40 27.49 -31.22
CA MET A 721 50.01 26.45 -30.37
C MET A 721 51.07 27.01 -29.43
N ASP A 722 51.92 27.93 -29.88
CA ASP A 722 52.92 28.59 -29.04
C ASP A 722 52.25 29.44 -27.94
N VAL A 723 51.12 30.10 -28.23
CA VAL A 723 50.34 30.81 -27.21
C VAL A 723 49.75 29.84 -26.18
N LEU A 724 49.21 28.70 -26.61
CA LEU A 724 48.68 27.67 -25.71
C LEU A 724 49.77 27.05 -24.82
N VAL A 725 50.99 26.87 -25.34
CA VAL A 725 52.15 26.42 -24.57
C VAL A 725 52.59 27.50 -23.57
N LYS A 726 52.71 28.76 -24.01
CA LYS A 726 53.10 29.89 -23.15
C LYS A 726 52.12 30.13 -22.01
N LYS A 727 50.82 29.90 -22.24
CA LYS A 727 49.75 29.98 -21.23
C LYS A 727 49.64 28.71 -20.35
N GLY A 728 50.47 27.70 -20.55
CA GLY A 728 50.54 26.50 -19.71
C GLY A 728 49.47 25.43 -20.01
N TYR A 729 48.77 25.53 -21.14
CA TYR A 729 47.76 24.54 -21.53
C TYR A 729 48.37 23.29 -22.20
N LEU A 730 49.49 23.45 -22.90
CA LEU A 730 50.20 22.38 -23.61
C LEU A 730 51.70 22.39 -23.24
N ILE A 731 52.32 21.22 -23.27
CA ILE A 731 53.76 21.03 -23.09
C ILE A 731 54.33 20.51 -24.41
N ARG A 732 55.34 21.20 -24.94
CA ARG A 732 56.02 20.80 -26.19
C ARG A 732 57.04 19.70 -25.90
N ILE A 733 56.90 18.56 -26.58
CA ILE A 733 57.83 17.42 -26.50
C ILE A 733 58.38 17.18 -27.91
N GLY A 734 59.54 17.78 -28.21
CA GLY A 734 60.14 17.70 -29.55
C GLY A 734 59.27 18.37 -30.62
N ASN A 735 58.80 17.59 -31.61
CA ASN A 735 57.89 18.03 -32.67
C ASN A 735 56.39 17.86 -32.32
N ASP A 736 56.10 17.23 -31.18
CA ASP A 736 54.74 16.91 -30.73
C ASP A 736 54.37 17.68 -29.45
N TYR A 737 53.10 17.57 -29.05
CA TYR A 737 52.54 18.27 -27.90
C TYR A 737 51.87 17.28 -26.94
N SER A 738 51.88 17.61 -25.65
CA SER A 738 51.14 16.89 -24.61
C SER A 738 50.30 17.87 -23.79
N LEU A 739 49.21 17.40 -23.19
CA LEU A 739 48.41 18.20 -22.27
C LEU A 739 49.18 18.45 -20.97
N SER A 740 49.08 19.66 -20.41
CA SER A 740 49.62 19.90 -19.08
C SER A 740 48.86 19.09 -18.01
N SER A 741 49.56 18.70 -16.94
CA SER A 741 48.99 17.92 -15.84
C SER A 741 47.81 18.61 -15.15
N SER A 742 47.69 19.94 -15.28
CA SER A 742 46.54 20.73 -14.85
C SER A 742 45.28 20.58 -15.71
N LEU A 743 45.36 20.04 -16.94
CA LEU A 743 44.20 19.82 -17.84
C LEU A 743 43.90 18.35 -18.09
N GLU A 744 44.80 17.47 -17.67
CA GLU A 744 44.62 16.02 -17.74
C GLU A 744 43.33 15.57 -17.04
N PHE A 745 42.89 16.26 -15.97
CA PHE A 745 41.65 15.94 -15.27
C PHE A 745 40.40 16.19 -16.14
N LEU A 746 40.36 17.21 -17.00
CA LEU A 746 39.22 17.46 -17.90
C LEU A 746 39.05 16.33 -18.93
N SER A 747 40.12 15.59 -19.23
CA SER A 747 40.06 14.42 -20.09
C SER A 747 39.38 13.22 -19.41
N THR A 748 39.43 13.13 -18.08
CA THR A 748 38.94 12.00 -17.27
C THR A 748 37.71 12.33 -16.41
N ILE A 749 37.24 13.58 -16.41
CA ILE A 749 36.17 14.04 -15.51
C ILE A 749 34.82 13.34 -15.75
N ASP A 750 34.56 12.83 -16.96
CA ASP A 750 33.37 12.04 -17.30
C ASP A 750 33.40 10.62 -16.70
N SER A 751 34.59 10.08 -16.42
CA SER A 751 34.76 8.80 -15.71
C SER A 751 34.52 8.91 -14.20
N LYS A 752 34.52 10.13 -13.65
CA LYS A 752 34.31 10.42 -12.23
C LYS A 752 32.87 10.92 -12.00
N GLN A 753 31.91 10.01 -12.08
CA GLN A 753 30.49 10.36 -11.89
C GLN A 753 30.17 10.61 -10.41
N PHE A 754 29.69 11.81 -10.09
CA PHE A 754 29.15 12.11 -8.77
C PHE A 754 27.70 11.62 -8.67
N TYR A 755 27.42 10.65 -7.78
CA TYR A 755 26.06 10.19 -7.47
C TYR A 755 25.76 10.38 -5.99
N HIS A 756 25.14 11.51 -5.67
CA HIS A 756 24.47 11.69 -4.39
C HIS A 756 23.11 12.37 -4.64
N PRO A 757 21.99 11.84 -4.09
CA PRO A 757 20.70 12.45 -4.27
C PRO A 757 20.65 13.79 -3.52
N LEU A 758 20.13 14.80 -4.21
CA LEU A 758 19.82 16.10 -3.64
C LEU A 758 18.53 15.96 -2.82
N VAL A 759 18.64 16.19 -1.51
CA VAL A 759 17.56 16.05 -0.52
C VAL A 759 17.02 17.43 -0.17
N TYR A 760 15.72 17.64 -0.28
CA TYR A 760 15.11 18.89 0.20
C TYR A 760 14.81 18.76 1.68
N GLY A 761 15.36 19.64 2.50
CA GLY A 761 15.19 19.58 3.95
C GLY A 761 15.60 20.86 4.65
N ARG A 762 15.40 20.87 5.97
CA ARG A 762 15.88 21.93 6.86
C ARG A 762 17.18 21.45 7.50
N SER A 763 18.22 22.29 7.49
CA SER A 763 19.48 22.02 8.19
C SER A 763 19.73 23.13 9.22
N LYS A 764 20.37 22.76 10.33
CA LYS A 764 20.77 23.69 11.41
C LYS A 764 22.17 24.26 11.22
N GLY A 765 22.84 23.91 10.12
CA GLY A 765 24.21 24.35 9.83
C GLY A 765 24.29 25.84 9.51
N GLU A 766 25.43 26.44 9.82
CA GLU A 766 25.71 27.85 9.52
C GLU A 766 26.00 28.03 8.02
N LYS A 767 25.29 28.93 7.34
CA LYS A 767 25.47 29.18 5.90
C LYS A 767 26.75 29.96 5.64
N ILE A 768 27.65 29.38 4.86
CA ILE A 768 28.84 30.07 4.36
C ILE A 768 28.47 30.98 3.19
N ALA A 769 29.08 32.16 3.10
CA ALA A 769 28.86 33.08 2.00
C ALA A 769 29.51 32.58 0.69
N THR A 770 28.76 32.64 -0.41
CA THR A 770 29.22 32.28 -1.75
C THR A 770 30.35 33.20 -2.21
N LYS A 771 31.52 32.66 -2.59
CA LYS A 771 32.66 33.44 -3.11
C LYS A 771 32.65 33.56 -4.63
N TYR A 772 32.17 32.54 -5.35
CA TYR A 772 32.18 32.47 -6.81
C TYR A 772 30.76 32.31 -7.38
N GLN A 773 30.45 33.03 -8.46
CA GLN A 773 29.17 32.88 -9.16
C GLN A 773 29.19 31.67 -10.10
N TYR A 774 28.12 30.88 -10.10
CA TYR A 774 28.06 29.65 -10.88
C TYR A 774 27.96 29.89 -12.40
N GLN A 775 27.50 31.07 -12.86
CA GLN A 775 27.45 31.43 -14.28
C GLN A 775 28.82 31.34 -14.95
N ALA A 776 29.86 31.91 -14.33
CA ALA A 776 31.22 31.88 -14.88
C ALA A 776 31.76 30.44 -14.99
N ILE A 777 31.40 29.58 -14.02
CA ILE A 777 31.78 28.16 -14.00
C ILE A 777 31.03 27.39 -15.09
N ARG A 778 29.73 27.66 -15.25
CA ARG A 778 28.91 27.07 -16.32
C ARG A 778 29.46 27.41 -17.69
N ASP A 779 29.78 28.68 -17.92
CA ASP A 779 30.30 29.16 -19.20
C ASP A 779 31.67 28.54 -19.50
N PHE A 780 32.53 28.40 -18.50
CA PHE A 780 33.80 27.70 -18.63
C PHE A 780 33.61 26.21 -18.97
N LEU A 781 32.77 25.48 -18.23
CA LEU A 781 32.53 24.06 -18.46
C LEU A 781 31.81 23.80 -19.79
N ASN A 782 30.94 24.72 -20.23
CA ASN A 782 30.27 24.65 -21.53
C ASN A 782 31.24 24.65 -22.72
N LYS A 783 32.48 25.16 -22.55
CA LYS A 783 33.52 25.09 -23.57
C LYS A 783 34.02 23.65 -23.81
N PHE A 784 33.81 22.75 -22.85
CA PHE A 784 34.35 21.38 -22.87
C PHE A 784 33.25 20.29 -22.85
N PHE A 785 32.09 20.57 -22.24
CA PHE A 785 30.97 19.64 -22.07
C PHE A 785 29.65 20.32 -22.38
N GLU A 786 28.63 19.58 -22.79
CA GLU A 786 27.27 20.13 -22.92
C GLU A 786 26.60 20.16 -21.54
N VAL A 787 26.47 21.34 -20.91
CA VAL A 787 25.76 21.49 -19.62
C VAL A 787 24.25 21.54 -19.85
N LYS A 788 23.56 20.44 -19.50
CA LYS A 788 22.12 20.23 -19.72
C LYS A 788 21.23 20.82 -18.63
N ASP A 789 21.66 20.72 -17.37
CA ASP A 789 20.89 21.16 -16.21
C ASP A 789 21.82 21.66 -15.10
N VAL A 790 21.35 22.63 -14.31
CA VAL A 790 22.12 23.28 -13.23
C VAL A 790 21.18 23.50 -12.06
N LYS A 791 21.53 22.99 -10.88
CA LYS A 791 20.76 23.17 -9.63
C LYS A 791 21.66 23.67 -8.53
N GLU A 792 21.30 24.81 -7.94
CA GLU A 792 21.92 25.30 -6.72
C GLU A 792 21.53 24.41 -5.53
N CYS A 793 22.49 24.16 -4.65
CA CYS A 793 22.33 23.32 -3.46
C CYS A 793 23.32 23.72 -2.36
N TRP A 794 23.15 23.12 -1.19
CA TRP A 794 24.03 23.30 -0.05
C TRP A 794 24.62 21.95 0.35
N VAL A 795 25.93 21.88 0.60
CA VAL A 795 26.59 20.67 1.08
C VAL A 795 26.77 20.79 2.59
N GLU A 796 26.32 19.78 3.34
CA GLU A 796 26.58 19.67 4.78
C GLU A 796 28.02 19.22 5.00
N LYS A 797 28.80 20.01 5.76
CA LYS A 797 30.14 19.65 6.19
C LYS A 797 30.23 19.70 7.71
N TYR A 798 30.56 18.58 8.32
CA TYR A 798 30.92 18.49 9.72
C TYR A 798 32.41 18.73 9.87
N SER A 799 32.77 19.75 10.65
CA SER A 799 34.15 20.06 11.02
C SER A 799 34.36 19.71 12.49
N VAL A 800 35.39 18.93 12.78
CA VAL A 800 35.81 18.63 14.15
C VAL A 800 36.66 19.82 14.64
N ARG A 801 36.25 20.45 15.74
CA ARG A 801 37.09 21.46 16.42
C ARG A 801 37.95 20.72 17.44
N GLU A 802 39.27 20.76 17.24
CA GLU A 802 40.26 20.29 18.22
C GLU A 802 40.25 21.14 19.50
#